data_AF-A0A2Z3UW86-F1
#
_entry.id   AF-A0A2Z3UW86-F1
#
_cell.length_a   1.000
_cell.length_b   1.000
_cell.length_c   1.000
_cell.angle_alpha   90.00
_cell.angle_beta   90.00
_cell.angle_gamma   90.00
#
_symmetry.space_group_name_H-M   'P 1'
#
loop_
_entity.id
_entity.type
_entity.pdbx_description
1 polymer ?
#
loop_
_entity_poly.entity_id
_entity_poly.type
_entity_poly.pdbx_seq_one_letter_code
_entity_poly.pdbx_strand_id
1 'polypeptide(L)'
;MSRPFHLGEHSRRLFLRLSAVAVAGALSPPRAERVRDGSFALLRRRWLDVTAGSGFDAAAEPYRTRLVKLGATAAGYRDTMAPAGTSLWPSLPFPSFIATPTRLQTMARAYALPGTGLTDDAHLAAAVAEGIDHYRRQVYAADADQVGNWWHWQIGVPRKLLDAALLIGPHLTDAQSGALRDAVDHFVPERLLDDYSGTSTGANRVDLCVVTLLRAILRSDPGKAALAVSALSPVFPYVDEGDGIYRDGSFVQHTSIPYQGTYGASLLSGLATLFAVLRGSPWEITDPNGQIVRDMVERSFAPVVHDGFCMDLVSGRAIGRQPYGDHGRGRAIASAILLLGETASASERARWQAMVKGWALRDTCEPMLKAAESDDLGFHARLAAILGDDAIPAAGEPAGHRLLAMSARAVHRRPGWCAGLSMASDRIGHYEHGNGENLRGWHTGSGMLYWWGEGHGDQYSDSFWSTVDPYRLPGTTVSTLRLADGAGEGWGDTCPPGRWVGGATDGLYATVGQHLNGFESTMEAFKSWFFLDDAVVCLGAGITGGDGVPVETVVDNRRVDDRGTGALLTVDDEAGWAHLEGHGGYVLPCARLHTLREKRTGGQDQVTRSYVTLWLDHGVDPDSADYVYLLLPGASPARTRARAADPGWARVLANTARLQGVRVPSLGITAVNFWNEGAVGGLTASAPCAVLVREIGDGTATLTVSDPRRDLSALTLTWDRPVAEVLHGHPLLTDAATGPRLTLVFGRLADQGGGSKTVTVRLS
;
A
#
# COMPACT_ATOMS: atom_id res chain seq x y z
N MET A 1 42.84 -47.23 -50.49
CA MET A 1 43.46 -48.53 -50.83
C MET A 1 42.97 -49.57 -49.82
N SER A 2 42.20 -50.52 -50.33
CA SER A 2 42.13 -51.93 -49.92
C SER A 2 41.93 -52.28 -48.43
N ARG A 3 40.71 -52.70 -48.08
CA ARG A 3 40.52 -53.82 -47.12
C ARG A 3 40.93 -55.12 -47.80
N PRO A 4 41.44 -56.12 -47.06
CA PRO A 4 40.75 -57.42 -47.03
C PRO A 4 40.92 -58.20 -45.69
N PHE A 5 39.87 -58.89 -45.19
CA PHE A 5 39.65 -60.36 -45.16
C PHE A 5 40.45 -61.12 -44.06
N HIS A 6 40.04 -62.21 -43.39
CA HIS A 6 38.94 -63.20 -43.50
C HIS A 6 38.99 -64.09 -42.21
N LEU A 7 37.86 -64.54 -41.64
CA LEU A 7 37.25 -65.91 -41.67
C LEU A 7 37.48 -66.81 -40.46
N GLY A 8 36.46 -67.64 -40.20
CA GLY A 8 36.42 -68.77 -39.26
C GLY A 8 35.09 -68.80 -38.50
N GLU A 9 33.93 -68.93 -39.15
CA GLU A 9 33.27 -70.14 -39.67
C GLU A 9 32.85 -71.22 -38.63
N HIS A 10 31.53 -71.48 -38.66
CA HIS A 10 30.76 -72.70 -38.39
C HIS A 10 29.91 -72.74 -37.10
N SER A 11 28.73 -73.37 -37.05
CA SER A 11 27.65 -73.65 -37.99
C SER A 11 26.51 -74.30 -37.17
N ARG A 12 25.28 -73.79 -37.33
CA ARG A 12 23.97 -74.50 -37.33
C ARG A 12 23.66 -75.58 -36.27
N ARG A 13 22.56 -75.41 -35.51
CA ARG A 13 21.21 -75.99 -35.78
C ARG A 13 20.21 -75.76 -34.64
N LEU A 14 19.16 -75.02 -34.97
CA LEU A 14 17.71 -75.20 -34.76
C LEU A 14 17.13 -76.21 -33.73
N PHE A 15 16.17 -75.68 -32.95
CA PHE A 15 14.83 -76.19 -32.59
C PHE A 15 14.48 -76.68 -31.15
N LEU A 16 13.54 -75.91 -30.55
CA LEU A 16 12.35 -76.27 -29.73
C LEU A 16 12.52 -76.81 -28.29
N ARG A 17 12.15 -75.99 -27.27
CA ARG A 17 10.93 -76.16 -26.41
C ARG A 17 10.96 -75.38 -25.07
N LEU A 18 9.82 -74.74 -24.78
CA LEU A 18 9.07 -74.65 -23.51
C LEU A 18 9.57 -73.80 -22.31
N SER A 19 8.77 -72.74 -22.06
CA SER A 19 8.07 -72.41 -20.80
C SER A 19 8.79 -71.71 -19.64
N ALA A 20 8.46 -70.42 -19.51
CA ALA A 20 7.92 -69.71 -18.35
C ALA A 20 8.62 -69.79 -16.98
N VAL A 21 9.20 -68.65 -16.57
CA VAL A 21 9.05 -68.10 -15.21
C VAL A 21 8.84 -66.59 -15.34
N ALA A 22 7.66 -66.11 -14.94
CA ALA A 22 7.37 -64.69 -14.77
C ALA A 22 7.98 -64.22 -13.43
N VAL A 23 8.94 -63.31 -13.49
CA VAL A 23 9.35 -62.51 -12.33
C VAL A 23 8.72 -61.13 -12.49
N ALA A 24 7.72 -60.85 -11.68
CA ALA A 24 7.18 -59.51 -11.48
C ALA A 24 8.28 -58.64 -10.85
N GLY A 25 9.03 -57.93 -11.69
CA GLY A 25 9.88 -56.84 -11.25
C GLY A 25 9.00 -55.64 -10.93
N ALA A 26 8.87 -55.31 -9.65
CA ALA A 26 8.32 -54.03 -9.22
C ALA A 26 9.16 -52.91 -9.84
N LEU A 27 8.61 -52.24 -10.86
CA LEU A 27 9.22 -51.07 -11.48
C LEU A 27 9.25 -49.95 -10.44
N SER A 28 10.43 -49.77 -9.85
CA SER A 28 10.77 -48.53 -9.17
C SER A 28 10.60 -47.37 -10.16
N PRO A 29 9.84 -46.30 -9.83
CA PRO A 29 9.64 -45.19 -10.77
C PRO A 29 11.00 -44.56 -11.14
N PRO A 30 11.16 -44.09 -12.40
CA PRO A 30 12.39 -43.47 -12.87
C PRO A 30 12.83 -42.31 -11.96
N ARG A 31 14.15 -42.13 -11.81
CA ARG A 31 14.77 -41.13 -10.92
C ARG A 31 14.19 -39.71 -11.09
N ALA A 32 13.78 -39.34 -12.31
CA ALA A 32 13.16 -38.06 -12.60
C ALA A 32 11.75 -37.91 -11.99
N GLU A 33 10.94 -38.97 -11.98
CA GLU A 33 9.62 -38.97 -11.31
C GLU A 33 9.77 -38.93 -9.80
N ARG A 34 10.72 -39.69 -9.21
CA ARG A 34 11.00 -39.61 -7.76
C ARG A 34 11.46 -38.23 -7.30
N VAL A 35 12.30 -37.55 -8.09
CA VAL A 35 12.76 -36.19 -7.80
C VAL A 35 11.60 -35.19 -7.92
N ARG A 36 10.68 -35.38 -8.87
CA ARG A 36 9.47 -34.56 -9.02
C ARG A 36 8.50 -34.75 -7.85
N ASP A 37 8.25 -35.98 -7.43
CA ASP A 37 7.39 -36.28 -6.26
C ASP A 37 7.98 -35.73 -4.95
N GLY A 38 9.30 -35.84 -4.77
CA GLY A 38 10.00 -35.24 -3.64
C GLY A 38 9.91 -33.71 -3.62
N SER A 39 9.89 -33.07 -4.80
CA SER A 39 9.76 -31.61 -4.92
C SER A 39 8.37 -31.13 -4.50
N PHE A 40 7.29 -31.81 -4.90
CA PHE A 40 5.94 -31.46 -4.47
C PHE A 40 5.67 -31.75 -3.00
N ALA A 41 6.28 -32.80 -2.43
CA ALA A 41 6.24 -33.02 -0.99
C ALA A 41 6.91 -31.88 -0.21
N LEU A 42 8.03 -31.36 -0.71
CA LEU A 42 8.70 -30.18 -0.15
C LEU A 42 7.81 -28.93 -0.22
N LEU A 43 7.17 -28.68 -1.37
CA LEU A 43 6.25 -27.53 -1.53
C LEU A 43 5.06 -27.62 -0.58
N ARG A 44 4.44 -28.79 -0.42
CA ARG A 44 3.33 -29.00 0.55
C ARG A 44 3.74 -28.65 1.98
N ARG A 45 4.88 -29.18 2.41
CA ARG A 45 5.41 -28.93 3.75
C ARG A 45 5.67 -27.44 3.97
N ARG A 46 6.33 -26.77 3.03
CA ARG A 46 6.62 -25.33 3.18
C ARG A 46 5.39 -24.45 3.10
N TRP A 47 4.42 -24.83 2.28
CA TRP A 47 3.15 -24.13 2.22
C TRP A 47 2.50 -24.12 3.61
N LEU A 48 2.48 -25.27 4.30
CA LEU A 48 2.03 -25.36 5.69
C LEU A 48 2.89 -24.48 6.62
N ASP A 49 4.22 -24.64 6.57
CA ASP A 49 5.16 -23.91 7.45
C ASP A 49 5.02 -22.38 7.32
N VAL A 50 4.76 -21.88 6.11
CA VAL A 50 4.61 -20.44 5.81
C VAL A 50 3.20 -19.93 6.15
N THR A 51 2.14 -20.66 5.80
CA THR A 51 0.76 -20.14 5.88
C THR A 51 0.05 -20.44 7.19
N ALA A 52 0.44 -21.52 7.88
CA ALA A 52 -0.07 -21.87 9.20
C ALA A 52 0.87 -21.38 10.33
N GLY A 53 2.09 -20.98 9.97
CA GLY A 53 3.13 -20.53 10.87
C GLY A 53 3.99 -21.69 11.38
N SER A 54 5.29 -21.45 11.46
CA SER A 54 6.29 -22.35 12.01
C SER A 54 7.23 -21.57 12.95
N GLY A 55 8.08 -22.28 13.70
CA GLY A 55 9.09 -21.63 14.56
C GLY A 55 8.57 -21.13 15.91
N PHE A 56 7.42 -21.62 16.37
CA PHE A 56 6.93 -21.42 17.74
C PHE A 56 6.79 -22.76 18.49
N ASP A 57 6.89 -22.71 19.81
CA ASP A 57 6.56 -23.84 20.68
C ASP A 57 5.04 -23.87 20.92
N ALA A 58 4.38 -24.89 20.38
CA ALA A 58 2.93 -25.08 20.50
C ALA A 58 2.46 -25.29 21.95
N ALA A 59 3.36 -25.67 22.87
CA ALA A 59 3.05 -25.82 24.29
C ALA A 59 3.22 -24.52 25.09
N ALA A 60 3.88 -23.50 24.53
CA ALA A 60 4.10 -22.22 25.19
C ALA A 60 2.92 -21.25 25.01
N GLU A 61 2.71 -20.33 25.95
CA GLU A 61 1.80 -19.20 25.75
C GLU A 61 2.42 -18.16 24.80
N PRO A 62 1.62 -17.44 24.00
CA PRO A 62 0.15 -17.55 23.86
C PRO A 62 -0.33 -18.65 22.89
N TYR A 63 0.60 -19.39 22.26
CA TYR A 63 0.29 -20.38 21.21
C TYR A 63 -0.60 -21.52 21.71
N ARG A 64 -0.32 -22.08 22.88
CA ARG A 64 -1.09 -23.16 23.48
C ARG A 64 -2.57 -22.80 23.60
N THR A 65 -2.87 -21.66 24.21
CA THR A 65 -4.26 -21.17 24.36
C THR A 65 -4.91 -20.94 23.00
N ARG A 66 -4.18 -20.37 22.04
CA ARG A 66 -4.71 -20.07 20.71
C ARG A 66 -5.02 -21.33 19.91
N LEU A 67 -4.16 -22.34 19.97
CA LEU A 67 -4.32 -23.62 19.28
C LEU A 67 -5.48 -24.42 19.87
N VAL A 68 -5.63 -24.43 21.21
CA VAL A 68 -6.81 -25.02 21.86
C VAL A 68 -8.09 -24.32 21.43
N LYS A 69 -8.09 -22.97 21.36
CA LYS A 69 -9.26 -22.21 20.85
C LYS A 69 -9.56 -22.53 19.39
N LEU A 70 -8.53 -22.69 18.55
CA LEU A 70 -8.68 -23.09 17.14
C LEU A 70 -9.33 -24.47 17.06
N GLY A 71 -8.86 -25.44 17.85
CA GLY A 71 -9.45 -26.77 17.96
C GLY A 71 -10.92 -26.75 18.38
N ALA A 72 -11.24 -26.02 19.46
CA ALA A 72 -12.62 -25.89 19.93
C ALA A 72 -13.54 -25.24 18.86
N THR A 73 -13.05 -24.21 18.15
CA THR A 73 -13.78 -23.58 17.05
C THR A 73 -14.01 -24.56 15.90
N ALA A 74 -12.99 -25.31 15.51
CA ALA A 74 -13.08 -26.31 14.46
C ALA A 74 -14.02 -27.48 14.82
N ALA A 75 -13.99 -27.95 16.07
CA ALA A 75 -14.95 -28.92 16.59
C ALA A 75 -16.38 -28.38 16.49
N GLY A 76 -16.62 -27.14 16.94
CA GLY A 76 -17.94 -26.51 16.81
C GLY A 76 -18.42 -26.38 15.36
N TYR A 77 -17.53 -26.05 14.42
CA TYR A 77 -17.86 -26.05 13.00
C TYR A 77 -18.17 -27.46 12.47
N ARG A 78 -17.37 -28.48 12.82
CA ARG A 78 -17.62 -29.88 12.45
C ARG A 78 -19.00 -30.33 12.96
N ASP A 79 -19.28 -30.10 14.24
CA ASP A 79 -20.47 -30.61 14.93
C ASP A 79 -21.77 -29.94 14.43
N THR A 80 -21.67 -28.72 13.89
CA THR A 80 -22.81 -27.98 13.31
C THR A 80 -22.88 -28.06 11.78
N MET A 81 -21.94 -28.75 11.14
CA MET A 81 -21.95 -28.93 9.68
C MET A 81 -23.10 -29.85 9.30
N ALA A 82 -23.98 -29.36 8.42
CA ALA A 82 -25.17 -30.08 7.98
C ALA A 82 -25.36 -29.85 6.48
N PRO A 83 -24.69 -30.65 5.62
CA PRO A 83 -24.80 -30.54 4.17
C PRO A 83 -26.26 -30.63 3.71
N ALA A 84 -26.76 -29.57 3.07
CA ALA A 84 -28.08 -29.48 2.47
C ALA A 84 -28.00 -28.84 1.07
N GLY A 85 -29.07 -28.92 0.27
CA GLY A 85 -29.07 -28.36 -1.09
C GLY A 85 -28.81 -26.85 -1.16
N THR A 86 -29.08 -26.11 -0.09
CA THR A 86 -28.97 -24.63 -0.06
C THR A 86 -27.93 -24.10 0.93
N SER A 87 -27.22 -24.97 1.65
CA SER A 87 -26.22 -24.57 2.64
C SER A 87 -25.27 -25.73 3.01
N LEU A 88 -24.06 -25.40 3.49
CA LEU A 88 -23.19 -26.36 4.20
C LEU A 88 -23.33 -26.25 5.73
N TRP A 89 -23.59 -25.05 6.22
CA TRP A 89 -24.00 -24.77 7.60
C TRP A 89 -25.36 -24.07 7.57
N PRO A 90 -26.33 -24.44 8.41
CA PRO A 90 -27.67 -23.84 8.39
C PRO A 90 -27.68 -22.31 8.52
N SER A 91 -26.69 -21.74 9.20
CA SER A 91 -26.53 -20.29 9.37
C SER A 91 -25.91 -19.57 8.16
N LEU A 92 -25.46 -20.30 7.15
CA LEU A 92 -24.72 -19.78 5.99
C LEU A 92 -25.37 -20.29 4.69
N PRO A 93 -26.47 -19.65 4.25
CA PRO A 93 -27.08 -19.98 2.97
C PRO A 93 -26.09 -19.71 1.82
N PHE A 94 -26.14 -20.55 0.79
CA PHE A 94 -25.37 -20.35 -0.43
C PHE A 94 -25.73 -18.99 -1.09
N PRO A 95 -24.75 -18.32 -1.73
CA PRO A 95 -23.44 -18.85 -2.09
C PRO A 95 -22.39 -18.80 -0.98
N SER A 96 -22.51 -17.93 0.04
CA SER A 96 -21.56 -17.85 1.18
C SER A 96 -20.06 -17.86 0.76
N PHE A 97 -19.71 -17.04 -0.25
CA PHE A 97 -18.39 -17.04 -0.90
C PHE A 97 -17.19 -16.82 0.05
N ILE A 98 -17.41 -16.21 1.22
CA ILE A 98 -16.35 -15.92 2.19
C ILE A 98 -16.42 -16.83 3.42
N ALA A 99 -17.59 -16.90 4.06
CA ALA A 99 -17.74 -17.55 5.38
C ALA A 99 -17.58 -19.07 5.28
N THR A 100 -18.21 -19.73 4.30
CA THR A 100 -18.16 -21.19 4.16
C THR A 100 -16.75 -21.70 3.86
N PRO A 101 -16.02 -21.19 2.85
CA PRO A 101 -14.63 -21.58 2.61
C PRO A 101 -13.71 -21.27 3.81
N THR A 102 -13.97 -20.20 4.56
CA THR A 102 -13.18 -19.85 5.75
C THR A 102 -13.38 -20.84 6.89
N ARG A 103 -14.60 -21.36 7.13
CA ARG A 103 -14.84 -22.41 8.12
C ARG A 103 -14.12 -23.70 7.76
N LEU A 104 -14.19 -24.13 6.50
CA LEU A 104 -13.48 -25.31 6.01
C LEU A 104 -11.95 -25.18 6.17
N GLN A 105 -11.39 -24.03 5.80
CA GLN A 105 -9.98 -23.73 6.03
C GLN A 105 -9.61 -23.75 7.52
N THR A 106 -10.47 -23.22 8.39
CA THR A 106 -10.26 -23.24 9.85
C THR A 106 -10.19 -24.67 10.38
N MET A 107 -11.11 -25.54 9.94
CA MET A 107 -11.12 -26.95 10.29
C MET A 107 -9.85 -27.66 9.78
N ALA A 108 -9.45 -27.42 8.54
CA ALA A 108 -8.24 -27.99 7.96
C ALA A 108 -6.96 -27.54 8.67
N ARG A 109 -6.89 -26.28 9.11
CA ARG A 109 -5.78 -25.76 9.94
C ARG A 109 -5.76 -26.41 11.31
N ALA A 110 -6.91 -26.64 11.93
CA ALA A 110 -6.97 -27.34 13.21
C ALA A 110 -6.48 -28.78 13.10
N TYR A 111 -6.75 -29.44 11.97
CA TYR A 111 -6.20 -30.76 11.65
C TYR A 111 -4.67 -30.73 11.48
N ALA A 112 -4.13 -29.74 10.78
CA ALA A 112 -2.72 -29.73 10.41
C ALA A 112 -1.77 -29.17 11.50
N LEU A 113 -2.27 -28.31 12.40
CA LEU A 113 -1.45 -27.69 13.43
C LEU A 113 -1.37 -28.56 14.70
N PRO A 114 -0.20 -28.60 15.37
CA PRO A 114 -0.05 -29.31 16.64
C PRO A 114 -0.83 -28.61 17.77
N GLY A 115 -1.18 -29.36 18.83
CA GLY A 115 -1.72 -28.77 20.06
C GLY A 115 -3.17 -28.29 19.99
N THR A 116 -3.88 -28.56 18.90
CA THR A 116 -5.29 -28.17 18.73
C THR A 116 -6.26 -29.15 19.41
N GLY A 117 -5.78 -30.35 19.77
CA GLY A 117 -6.63 -31.46 20.21
C GLY A 117 -7.35 -32.17 19.07
N LEU A 118 -7.19 -31.69 17.83
CA LEU A 118 -7.72 -32.29 16.60
C LEU A 118 -6.61 -32.56 15.56
N THR A 119 -5.34 -32.45 15.97
CA THR A 119 -4.19 -32.73 15.11
C THR A 119 -4.27 -34.17 14.60
N ASP A 120 -4.17 -34.34 13.28
CA ASP A 120 -4.29 -35.64 12.61
C ASP A 120 -5.62 -36.41 12.87
N ASP A 121 -6.69 -35.71 13.31
CA ASP A 121 -8.02 -36.32 13.50
C ASP A 121 -8.66 -36.68 12.16
N ALA A 122 -8.76 -37.99 11.89
CA ALA A 122 -9.31 -38.52 10.64
C ALA A 122 -10.79 -38.17 10.41
N HIS A 123 -11.59 -38.00 11.47
CA HIS A 123 -12.99 -37.60 11.36
C HIS A 123 -13.12 -36.12 10.96
N LEU A 124 -12.26 -35.25 11.51
CA LEU A 124 -12.19 -33.86 11.08
C LEU A 124 -11.76 -33.73 9.62
N ALA A 125 -10.72 -34.47 9.21
CA ALA A 125 -10.26 -34.48 7.82
C ALA A 125 -11.35 -34.98 6.86
N ALA A 126 -12.08 -36.04 7.22
CA ALA A 126 -13.20 -36.55 6.43
C ALA A 126 -14.33 -35.51 6.31
N ALA A 127 -14.68 -34.81 7.40
CA ALA A 127 -15.68 -33.75 7.38
C ALA A 127 -15.26 -32.57 6.48
N VAL A 128 -13.98 -32.18 6.51
CA VAL A 128 -13.46 -31.15 5.59
C VAL A 128 -13.56 -31.61 4.14
N ALA A 129 -13.16 -32.86 3.83
CA ALA A 129 -13.24 -33.41 2.48
C ALA A 129 -14.69 -33.45 1.96
N GLU A 130 -15.64 -33.90 2.79
CA GLU A 130 -17.07 -33.89 2.48
C GLU A 130 -17.59 -32.47 2.25
N GLY A 131 -17.24 -31.53 3.13
CA GLY A 131 -17.66 -30.14 3.03
C GLY A 131 -17.12 -29.42 1.79
N ILE A 132 -15.86 -29.66 1.42
CA ILE A 132 -15.26 -29.14 0.18
C ILE A 132 -16.02 -29.69 -1.03
N ASP A 133 -16.24 -31.00 -1.10
CA ASP A 133 -16.91 -31.63 -2.24
C ASP A 133 -18.39 -31.23 -2.33
N HIS A 134 -19.08 -31.09 -1.20
CA HIS A 134 -20.45 -30.58 -1.15
C HIS A 134 -20.55 -29.13 -1.63
N TYR A 135 -19.71 -28.24 -1.09
CA TYR A 135 -19.70 -26.83 -1.49
C TYR A 135 -19.34 -26.67 -2.98
N ARG A 136 -18.37 -27.44 -3.47
CA ARG A 136 -18.05 -27.53 -4.89
C ARG A 136 -19.27 -27.94 -5.71
N ARG A 137 -19.99 -29.01 -5.36
CA ARG A 137 -21.19 -29.44 -6.12
C ARG A 137 -22.29 -28.39 -6.17
N GLN A 138 -22.51 -27.67 -5.06
CA GLN A 138 -23.69 -26.80 -4.92
C GLN A 138 -23.43 -25.36 -5.36
N VAL A 139 -22.17 -24.89 -5.28
CA VAL A 139 -21.81 -23.49 -5.54
C VAL A 139 -20.68 -23.41 -6.56
N TYR A 140 -19.59 -24.14 -6.34
CA TYR A 140 -18.35 -23.98 -7.10
C TYR A 140 -18.11 -25.13 -8.08
N ALA A 141 -19.14 -25.47 -8.87
CA ALA A 141 -19.09 -26.55 -9.84
C ALA A 141 -18.52 -26.03 -11.18
N ALA A 142 -17.91 -26.92 -11.98
CA ALA A 142 -17.29 -26.53 -13.26
C ALA A 142 -18.32 -26.10 -14.33
N ASP A 143 -19.61 -26.25 -14.07
CA ASP A 143 -20.72 -25.81 -14.90
C ASP A 143 -21.58 -24.71 -14.23
N ALA A 144 -21.14 -24.18 -13.08
CA ALA A 144 -21.86 -23.14 -12.38
C ALA A 144 -21.66 -21.76 -13.03
N ASP A 145 -22.73 -20.97 -13.09
CA ASP A 145 -22.67 -19.59 -13.56
C ASP A 145 -21.91 -18.68 -12.59
N GLN A 146 -20.99 -17.89 -13.12
CA GLN A 146 -20.22 -16.92 -12.36
C GLN A 146 -21.09 -15.71 -11.97
N VAL A 147 -21.87 -15.84 -10.90
CA VAL A 147 -22.73 -14.75 -10.38
C VAL A 147 -21.97 -13.83 -9.41
N GLY A 148 -22.25 -12.53 -9.50
CA GLY A 148 -21.66 -11.51 -8.62
C GLY A 148 -20.20 -11.22 -8.94
N ASN A 149 -19.39 -10.95 -7.90
CA ASN A 149 -18.01 -10.51 -8.07
C ASN A 149 -17.11 -11.67 -8.55
N TRP A 150 -16.46 -11.48 -9.71
CA TRP A 150 -15.55 -12.45 -10.32
C TRP A 150 -14.46 -12.95 -9.37
N TRP A 151 -13.98 -12.07 -8.48
CA TRP A 151 -12.92 -12.35 -7.53
C TRP A 151 -13.24 -13.54 -6.62
N HIS A 152 -14.50 -13.70 -6.24
CA HIS A 152 -14.92 -14.84 -5.41
C HIS A 152 -14.62 -16.16 -6.10
N TRP A 153 -14.88 -16.22 -7.40
CA TRP A 153 -14.74 -17.42 -8.20
C TRP A 153 -13.30 -17.70 -8.60
N GLN A 154 -12.50 -16.67 -8.87
CA GLN A 154 -11.15 -16.88 -9.41
C GLN A 154 -10.05 -16.84 -8.35
N ILE A 155 -10.29 -16.18 -7.21
CA ILE A 155 -9.28 -15.99 -6.17
C ILE A 155 -9.80 -16.49 -4.82
N GLY A 156 -10.89 -15.90 -4.30
CA GLY A 156 -11.31 -16.09 -2.92
C GLY A 156 -11.65 -17.53 -2.54
N VAL A 157 -12.62 -18.13 -3.25
CA VAL A 157 -13.07 -19.51 -3.04
C VAL A 157 -11.96 -20.51 -3.37
N PRO A 158 -11.38 -20.53 -4.59
CA PRO A 158 -10.41 -21.57 -4.95
C PRO A 158 -9.18 -21.56 -4.05
N ARG A 159 -8.66 -20.38 -3.67
CA ARG A 159 -7.52 -20.30 -2.74
C ARG A 159 -7.81 -21.00 -1.42
N LYS A 160 -8.98 -20.76 -0.82
CA LYS A 160 -9.36 -21.36 0.48
C LYS A 160 -9.66 -22.86 0.38
N LEU A 161 -10.36 -23.29 -0.67
CA LEU A 161 -10.66 -24.71 -0.86
C LEU A 161 -9.40 -25.53 -1.15
N LEU A 162 -8.50 -25.02 -1.99
CA LEU A 162 -7.23 -25.69 -2.31
C LEU A 162 -6.30 -25.72 -1.10
N ASP A 163 -6.19 -24.63 -0.34
CA ASP A 163 -5.44 -24.60 0.92
C ASP A 163 -5.98 -25.64 1.90
N ALA A 164 -7.29 -25.67 2.14
CA ALA A 164 -7.92 -26.67 3.00
C ALA A 164 -7.67 -28.10 2.53
N ALA A 165 -7.79 -28.35 1.22
CA ALA A 165 -7.53 -29.66 0.63
C ALA A 165 -6.07 -30.11 0.78
N LEU A 166 -5.11 -29.20 0.64
CA LEU A 166 -3.69 -29.48 0.83
C LEU A 166 -3.35 -29.82 2.28
N LEU A 167 -3.97 -29.12 3.23
CA LEU A 167 -3.74 -29.31 4.67
C LEU A 167 -4.23 -30.69 5.15
N ILE A 168 -5.37 -31.18 4.62
CA ILE A 168 -5.86 -32.53 4.94
C ILE A 168 -5.25 -33.64 4.07
N GLY A 169 -4.40 -33.27 3.10
CA GLY A 169 -3.56 -34.20 2.33
C GLY A 169 -4.30 -35.41 1.72
N PRO A 170 -3.91 -36.66 2.07
CA PRO A 170 -4.41 -37.88 1.41
C PRO A 170 -5.88 -38.21 1.71
N HIS A 171 -6.55 -37.44 2.56
CA HIS A 171 -7.95 -37.67 2.92
C HIS A 171 -8.95 -37.31 1.80
N LEU A 172 -8.53 -36.58 0.76
CA LEU A 172 -9.32 -36.47 -0.47
C LEU A 172 -9.11 -37.71 -1.34
N THR A 173 -10.22 -38.31 -1.78
CA THR A 173 -10.18 -39.32 -2.84
C THR A 173 -9.66 -38.73 -4.16
N ASP A 174 -9.15 -39.59 -5.04
CA ASP A 174 -8.73 -39.17 -6.39
C ASP A 174 -9.87 -38.47 -7.13
N ALA A 175 -11.09 -38.99 -7.03
CA ALA A 175 -12.29 -38.38 -7.62
C ALA A 175 -12.59 -36.98 -7.06
N GLN A 176 -12.58 -36.79 -5.74
CA GLN A 176 -12.85 -35.48 -5.12
C GLN A 176 -11.78 -34.45 -5.50
N SER A 177 -10.51 -34.85 -5.45
CA SER A 177 -9.41 -33.96 -5.82
C SER A 177 -9.40 -33.62 -7.32
N GLY A 178 -9.78 -34.57 -8.18
CA GLY A 178 -9.95 -34.35 -9.61
C GLY A 178 -11.06 -33.34 -9.88
N ALA A 179 -12.25 -33.56 -9.30
CA ALA A 179 -13.39 -32.66 -9.46
C ALA A 179 -13.12 -31.24 -8.94
N LEU A 180 -12.39 -31.09 -7.83
CA LEU A 180 -11.98 -29.77 -7.34
C LEU A 180 -11.01 -29.08 -8.33
N ARG A 181 -10.04 -29.81 -8.89
CA ARG A 181 -9.13 -29.28 -9.90
C ARG A 181 -9.87 -28.86 -11.16
N ASP A 182 -10.82 -29.66 -11.63
CA ASP A 182 -11.62 -29.37 -12.83
C ASP A 182 -12.45 -28.09 -12.63
N ALA A 183 -13.06 -27.91 -11.45
CA ALA A 183 -13.75 -26.67 -11.10
C ALA A 183 -12.79 -25.46 -11.07
N VAL A 184 -11.59 -25.63 -10.50
CA VAL A 184 -10.58 -24.56 -10.51
C VAL A 184 -10.12 -24.24 -11.92
N ASP A 185 -9.83 -25.24 -12.76
CA ASP A 185 -9.39 -25.01 -14.15
C ASP A 185 -10.50 -24.40 -15.02
N HIS A 186 -11.78 -24.60 -14.67
CA HIS A 186 -12.91 -23.94 -15.33
C HIS A 186 -12.94 -22.42 -15.04
N PHE A 187 -12.85 -22.03 -13.76
CA PHE A 187 -12.91 -20.60 -13.38
C PHE A 187 -11.57 -19.89 -13.53
N VAL A 188 -10.46 -20.63 -13.42
CA VAL A 188 -9.07 -20.15 -13.56
C VAL A 188 -8.36 -20.91 -14.69
N PRO A 189 -8.83 -20.76 -15.95
CA PRO A 189 -8.17 -21.37 -17.09
C PRO A 189 -6.82 -20.71 -17.34
N GLU A 190 -5.89 -21.44 -17.96
CA GLU A 190 -4.52 -20.95 -18.23
C GLU A 190 -4.49 -19.62 -18.98
N ARG A 191 -5.47 -19.41 -19.87
CA ARG A 191 -5.64 -18.17 -20.64
C ARG A 191 -5.78 -16.90 -19.79
N LEU A 192 -6.15 -16.99 -18.52
CA LEU A 192 -6.15 -15.82 -17.61
C LEU A 192 -4.73 -15.36 -17.26
N LEU A 193 -3.73 -16.19 -17.49
CA LEU A 193 -2.32 -15.90 -17.21
C LEU A 193 -1.51 -15.57 -18.47
N ASP A 194 -2.11 -15.68 -19.67
CA ASP A 194 -1.47 -15.38 -20.95
C ASP A 194 -1.13 -13.88 -21.03
N ASP A 195 -2.15 -13.02 -20.91
CA ASP A 195 -2.00 -11.56 -21.05
C ASP A 195 -2.01 -10.87 -19.69
N TYR A 196 -1.06 -9.95 -19.48
CA TYR A 196 -1.00 -9.08 -18.30
C TYR A 196 -1.93 -7.88 -18.47
N SER A 197 -3.25 -8.12 -18.38
CA SER A 197 -4.28 -7.11 -18.58
C SER A 197 -5.57 -7.41 -17.81
N GLY A 198 -6.49 -6.44 -17.79
CA GLY A 198 -7.82 -6.60 -17.19
C GLY A 198 -7.76 -7.00 -15.71
N THR A 199 -8.34 -8.15 -15.38
CA THR A 199 -8.38 -8.67 -14.01
C THR A 199 -7.11 -9.41 -13.59
N SER A 200 -6.09 -9.51 -14.47
CA SER A 200 -4.87 -10.31 -14.27
C SER A 200 -3.61 -9.44 -14.26
N THR A 201 -3.62 -8.39 -13.43
CA THR A 201 -2.50 -7.47 -13.18
C THR A 201 -2.20 -7.38 -11.68
N GLY A 202 -1.02 -6.88 -11.32
CA GLY A 202 -0.67 -6.50 -9.95
C GLY A 202 -0.97 -7.60 -8.92
N ALA A 203 -1.71 -7.23 -7.87
CA ALA A 203 -2.04 -8.17 -6.80
C ALA A 203 -2.92 -9.34 -7.28
N ASN A 204 -3.83 -9.08 -8.22
CA ASN A 204 -4.70 -10.12 -8.78
C ASN A 204 -3.88 -11.16 -9.54
N ARG A 205 -2.88 -10.74 -10.32
CA ARG A 205 -1.96 -11.68 -10.99
C ARG A 205 -1.26 -12.59 -9.98
N VAL A 206 -0.73 -12.02 -8.90
CA VAL A 206 -0.05 -12.79 -7.85
C VAL A 206 -1.01 -13.80 -7.19
N ASP A 207 -2.24 -13.39 -6.88
CA ASP A 207 -3.26 -14.26 -6.30
C ASP A 207 -3.65 -15.41 -7.25
N LEU A 208 -3.79 -15.15 -8.55
CA LEU A 208 -4.06 -16.17 -9.57
C LEU A 208 -2.88 -17.17 -9.68
N CYS A 209 -1.64 -16.68 -9.60
CA CYS A 209 -0.45 -17.52 -9.55
C CYS A 209 -0.43 -18.40 -8.29
N VAL A 210 -0.82 -17.86 -7.13
CA VAL A 210 -0.98 -18.64 -5.89
C VAL A 210 -2.02 -19.75 -6.07
N VAL A 211 -3.21 -19.44 -6.60
CA VAL A 211 -4.26 -20.43 -6.86
C VAL A 211 -3.76 -21.53 -7.80
N THR A 212 -3.07 -21.14 -8.88
CA THR A 212 -2.51 -22.08 -9.87
C THR A 212 -1.44 -22.98 -9.24
N LEU A 213 -0.59 -22.43 -8.37
CA LEU A 213 0.42 -23.19 -7.63
C LEU A 213 -0.23 -24.19 -6.66
N LEU A 214 -1.25 -23.80 -5.90
CA LEU A 214 -1.94 -24.71 -4.98
C LEU A 214 -2.62 -25.85 -5.74
N ARG A 215 -3.26 -25.53 -6.87
CA ARG A 215 -3.84 -26.52 -7.78
C ARG A 215 -2.79 -27.46 -8.36
N ALA A 216 -1.57 -26.97 -8.61
CA ALA A 216 -0.45 -27.81 -9.06
C ALA A 216 0.03 -28.77 -7.96
N ILE A 217 0.17 -28.26 -6.74
CA ILE A 217 0.68 -29.01 -5.59
C ILE A 217 -0.27 -30.17 -5.21
N LEU A 218 -1.58 -29.98 -5.33
CA LEU A 218 -2.60 -30.95 -4.89
C LEU A 218 -2.42 -32.34 -5.51
N ARG A 219 -1.92 -32.42 -6.75
CA ARG A 219 -1.68 -33.69 -7.46
C ARG A 219 -0.39 -33.70 -8.28
N SER A 220 0.62 -32.99 -7.80
CA SER A 220 1.98 -33.00 -8.38
C SER A 220 2.02 -32.68 -9.88
N ASP A 221 1.43 -31.55 -10.30
CA ASP A 221 1.40 -31.11 -11.71
C ASP A 221 2.57 -30.16 -12.04
N PRO A 222 3.68 -30.65 -12.64
CA PRO A 222 4.85 -29.82 -12.89
C PRO A 222 4.61 -28.72 -13.94
N GLY A 223 3.66 -28.91 -14.85
CA GLY A 223 3.33 -27.93 -15.89
C GLY A 223 2.63 -26.72 -15.29
N LYS A 224 1.61 -26.95 -14.47
CA LYS A 224 0.91 -25.87 -13.75
C LYS A 224 1.81 -25.15 -12.74
N ALA A 225 2.73 -25.86 -12.09
CA ALA A 225 3.72 -25.24 -11.22
C ALA A 225 4.67 -24.31 -12.00
N ALA A 226 5.13 -24.74 -13.18
CA ALA A 226 5.93 -23.89 -14.06
C ALA A 226 5.15 -22.67 -14.56
N LEU A 227 3.90 -22.85 -14.98
CA LEU A 227 3.02 -21.75 -15.41
C LEU A 227 2.80 -20.72 -14.31
N ALA A 228 2.51 -21.16 -13.08
CA ALA A 228 2.31 -20.27 -11.94
C ALA A 228 3.53 -19.36 -11.70
N VAL A 229 4.74 -19.90 -11.87
CA VAL A 229 5.98 -19.15 -11.66
C VAL A 229 6.30 -18.23 -12.84
N SER A 230 6.19 -18.71 -14.09
CA SER A 230 6.46 -17.87 -15.26
C SER A 230 5.47 -16.72 -15.39
N ALA A 231 4.23 -16.89 -14.95
CA ALA A 231 3.20 -15.85 -14.97
C ALA A 231 3.46 -14.70 -13.98
N LEU A 232 4.43 -14.82 -13.07
CA LEU A 232 4.84 -13.74 -12.15
C LEU A 232 5.76 -12.71 -12.80
N SER A 233 6.55 -13.10 -13.82
CA SER A 233 7.57 -12.23 -14.42
C SER A 233 7.03 -10.84 -14.85
N PRO A 234 5.81 -10.71 -15.41
CA PRO A 234 5.25 -9.40 -15.75
C PRO A 234 4.90 -8.50 -14.55
N VAL A 235 4.84 -9.03 -13.32
CA VAL A 235 4.54 -8.26 -12.10
C VAL A 235 5.73 -7.43 -11.64
N PHE A 236 6.96 -7.89 -11.90
CA PHE A 236 8.18 -7.32 -11.33
C PHE A 236 8.65 -5.99 -11.94
N PRO A 237 8.57 -5.78 -13.27
CA PRO A 237 9.05 -4.55 -13.89
C PRO A 237 8.33 -3.30 -13.37
N TYR A 238 9.05 -2.19 -13.36
CA TYR A 238 8.42 -0.89 -13.16
C TYR A 238 7.47 -0.56 -14.31
N VAL A 239 6.36 0.08 -14.00
CA VAL A 239 5.42 0.67 -14.96
C VAL A 239 5.54 2.18 -14.96
N ASP A 240 5.13 2.79 -16.08
CA ASP A 240 5.04 4.26 -16.24
C ASP A 240 3.57 4.74 -16.32
N GLU A 241 2.61 3.81 -16.41
CA GLU A 241 1.16 4.02 -16.41
C GLU A 241 0.40 2.77 -15.94
N GLY A 242 -0.82 2.94 -15.45
CA GLY A 242 -1.71 1.85 -15.03
C GLY A 242 -1.27 1.10 -13.77
N ASP A 243 -1.63 -0.19 -13.71
CA ASP A 243 -1.42 -1.03 -12.53
C ASP A 243 0.05 -1.46 -12.38
N GLY A 244 0.59 -1.27 -11.18
CA GLY A 244 1.90 -1.81 -10.83
C GLY A 244 2.74 -0.89 -9.96
N ILE A 245 4.05 -1.17 -9.97
CA ILE A 245 5.04 -0.45 -9.18
C ILE A 245 5.73 0.57 -10.05
N TYR A 246 5.87 1.79 -9.54
CA TYR A 246 6.58 2.88 -10.21
C TYR A 246 7.96 3.10 -9.60
N ARG A 247 8.84 3.71 -10.40
CA ARG A 247 10.24 3.98 -10.01
C ARG A 247 10.38 4.90 -8.79
N ASP A 248 9.39 5.76 -8.55
CA ASP A 248 9.36 6.67 -7.42
C ASP A 248 8.89 6.01 -6.11
N GLY A 249 8.45 4.75 -6.16
CA GLY A 249 7.87 4.02 -5.03
C GLY A 249 6.34 4.03 -4.99
N SER A 250 5.67 4.69 -5.95
CA SER A 250 4.22 4.60 -6.08
C SER A 250 3.77 3.17 -6.40
N PHE A 251 2.62 2.78 -5.86
CA PHE A 251 1.91 1.57 -6.25
C PHE A 251 0.48 1.95 -6.61
N VAL A 252 0.08 1.63 -7.83
CA VAL A 252 -1.27 1.89 -8.33
C VAL A 252 -1.94 0.56 -8.67
N GLN A 253 -3.23 0.47 -8.33
CA GLN A 253 -4.10 -0.61 -8.76
C GLN A 253 -5.44 -0.01 -9.17
N HIS A 254 -6.19 -0.72 -10.03
CA HIS A 254 -7.42 -0.21 -10.64
C HIS A 254 -7.15 1.05 -11.46
N THR A 255 -6.00 1.06 -12.14
CA THR A 255 -5.53 2.05 -13.12
C THR A 255 -5.16 3.40 -12.53
N SER A 256 -5.88 3.91 -11.52
CA SER A 256 -5.78 5.29 -11.04
C SER A 256 -5.75 5.44 -9.51
N ILE A 257 -5.75 4.35 -8.74
CA ILE A 257 -5.88 4.42 -7.28
C ILE A 257 -4.57 4.03 -6.58
N PRO A 258 -3.99 4.92 -5.76
CA PRO A 258 -2.86 4.62 -4.90
C PRO A 258 -3.23 3.57 -3.84
N TYR A 259 -2.52 2.44 -3.85
CA TYR A 259 -3.05 1.22 -3.25
C TYR A 259 -2.06 0.38 -2.43
N GLN A 260 -0.95 0.95 -1.98
CA GLN A 260 0.07 0.26 -1.18
C GLN A 260 -0.55 -0.45 0.05
N GLY A 261 -1.51 0.19 0.71
CA GLY A 261 -2.07 -0.29 1.98
C GLY A 261 -2.94 -1.53 1.88
N THR A 262 -3.49 -1.86 0.71
CA THR A 262 -4.32 -3.07 0.54
C THR A 262 -3.87 -3.95 -0.62
N TYR A 263 -4.10 -3.57 -1.88
CA TYR A 263 -3.66 -4.38 -3.01
C TYR A 263 -2.14 -4.54 -3.02
N GLY A 264 -1.38 -3.49 -2.71
CA GLY A 264 0.07 -3.57 -2.55
C GLY A 264 0.49 -4.52 -1.41
N ALA A 265 -0.19 -4.45 -0.26
CA ALA A 265 0.06 -5.36 0.86
C ALA A 265 -0.27 -6.83 0.51
N SER A 266 -1.36 -7.07 -0.24
CA SER A 266 -1.71 -8.40 -0.77
C SER A 266 -0.67 -8.91 -1.75
N LEU A 267 -0.21 -8.06 -2.68
CA LEU A 267 0.87 -8.38 -3.62
C LEU A 267 2.15 -8.75 -2.86
N LEU A 268 2.58 -7.91 -1.91
CA LEU A 268 3.79 -8.15 -1.13
C LEU A 268 3.70 -9.45 -0.33
N SER A 269 2.55 -9.71 0.29
CA SER A 269 2.29 -10.94 1.05
C SER A 269 2.32 -12.19 0.16
N GLY A 270 1.68 -12.12 -1.02
CA GLY A 270 1.66 -13.19 -1.99
C GLY A 270 3.05 -13.50 -2.54
N LEU A 271 3.82 -12.47 -2.91
CA LEU A 271 5.20 -12.63 -3.37
C LEU A 271 6.10 -13.18 -2.28
N ALA A 272 6.05 -12.65 -1.05
CA ALA A 272 6.82 -13.17 0.08
C ALA A 272 6.53 -14.66 0.34
N THR A 273 5.25 -15.06 0.25
CA THR A 273 4.83 -16.47 0.35
C THR A 273 5.44 -17.31 -0.76
N LEU A 274 5.34 -16.87 -2.01
CA LEU A 274 5.85 -17.60 -3.17
C LEU A 274 7.39 -17.75 -3.13
N PHE A 275 8.12 -16.69 -2.79
CA PHE A 275 9.58 -16.76 -2.57
C PHE A 275 9.94 -17.80 -1.50
N ALA A 276 9.26 -17.77 -0.35
CA ALA A 276 9.55 -18.69 0.75
C ALA A 276 9.23 -20.16 0.40
N VAL A 277 8.08 -20.41 -0.24
CA VAL A 277 7.61 -21.76 -0.59
C VAL A 277 8.49 -22.38 -1.67
N LEU A 278 8.83 -21.63 -2.72
CA LEU A 278 9.51 -22.14 -3.92
C LEU A 278 11.04 -22.28 -3.77
N ARG A 279 11.67 -21.67 -2.76
CA ARG A 279 13.14 -21.60 -2.56
C ARG A 279 13.87 -22.95 -2.68
N GLY A 280 14.82 -23.14 -3.58
CA GLY A 280 15.54 -24.41 -3.74
C GLY A 280 14.67 -25.57 -4.26
N SER A 281 13.46 -25.30 -4.75
CA SER A 281 12.71 -26.25 -5.57
C SER A 281 13.06 -26.06 -7.06
N PRO A 282 12.69 -26.99 -7.95
CA PRO A 282 12.86 -26.80 -9.40
C PRO A 282 12.12 -25.58 -9.98
N TRP A 283 11.19 -24.99 -9.23
CA TRP A 283 10.42 -23.80 -9.60
C TRP A 283 10.76 -22.58 -8.74
N GLU A 284 11.96 -22.54 -8.17
CA GLU A 284 12.45 -21.34 -7.50
C GLU A 284 12.39 -20.12 -8.42
N ILE A 285 11.97 -18.97 -7.86
CA ILE A 285 11.91 -17.71 -8.61
C ILE A 285 13.33 -17.19 -8.83
N THR A 286 13.81 -17.31 -10.05
CA THR A 286 15.17 -16.90 -10.47
C THR A 286 15.19 -15.66 -11.38
N ASP A 287 14.02 -15.06 -11.62
CA ASP A 287 13.91 -13.81 -12.39
C ASP A 287 14.74 -12.70 -11.72
N PRO A 288 15.70 -12.07 -12.41
CA PRO A 288 16.53 -11.01 -11.82
C PRO A 288 15.71 -9.79 -11.39
N ASN A 289 14.55 -9.54 -12.01
CA ASN A 289 13.64 -8.48 -11.61
C ASN A 289 12.98 -8.75 -10.25
N GLY A 290 13.11 -9.97 -9.69
CA GLY A 290 12.71 -10.27 -8.32
C GLY A 290 13.41 -9.39 -7.28
N GLN A 291 14.56 -8.77 -7.59
CA GLN A 291 15.18 -7.77 -6.72
C GLN A 291 14.35 -6.49 -6.59
N ILE A 292 13.59 -6.11 -7.62
CA ILE A 292 12.72 -4.93 -7.58
C ILE A 292 11.71 -5.08 -6.43
N VAL A 293 11.17 -6.28 -6.20
CA VAL A 293 10.25 -6.58 -5.08
C VAL A 293 10.91 -6.32 -3.73
N ARG A 294 12.19 -6.66 -3.57
CA ARG A 294 12.93 -6.40 -2.33
C ARG A 294 13.19 -4.90 -2.16
N ASP A 295 13.54 -4.21 -3.23
CA ASP A 295 13.76 -2.76 -3.22
C ASP A 295 12.48 -1.98 -2.85
N MET A 296 11.30 -2.50 -3.20
CA MET A 296 10.00 -1.89 -2.84
C MET A 296 9.74 -1.83 -1.34
N VAL A 297 10.34 -2.72 -0.54
CA VAL A 297 10.16 -2.72 0.92
C VAL A 297 10.51 -1.34 1.49
N GLU A 298 11.67 -0.80 1.12
CA GLU A 298 12.16 0.48 1.62
C GLU A 298 11.68 1.67 0.76
N ARG A 299 11.42 1.45 -0.54
CA ARG A 299 11.03 2.53 -1.47
C ARG A 299 9.54 2.82 -1.51
N SER A 300 8.68 1.80 -1.34
CA SER A 300 7.24 1.90 -1.54
C SER A 300 6.46 1.73 -0.23
N PHE A 301 6.74 0.66 0.52
CA PHE A 301 5.93 0.28 1.68
C PHE A 301 6.37 0.98 2.97
N ALA A 302 7.66 0.99 3.29
CA ALA A 302 8.16 1.64 4.50
C ALA A 302 7.77 3.13 4.62
N PRO A 303 7.79 3.95 3.54
CA PRO A 303 7.38 5.35 3.62
C PRO A 303 5.95 5.59 4.07
N VAL A 304 5.03 4.64 3.85
CA VAL A 304 3.60 4.78 4.17
C VAL A 304 3.20 4.06 5.47
N VAL A 305 4.16 3.48 6.19
CA VAL A 305 3.96 2.92 7.53
C VAL A 305 4.53 3.87 8.57
N HIS A 306 3.73 4.30 9.53
CA HIS A 306 4.13 5.15 10.65
C HIS A 306 3.71 4.48 11.95
N ASP A 307 4.63 4.31 12.89
CA ASP A 307 4.40 3.70 14.21
C ASP A 307 3.57 2.41 14.15
N GLY A 308 3.80 1.63 13.09
CA GLY A 308 3.15 0.35 12.85
C GLY A 308 1.87 0.38 12.02
N PHE A 309 1.16 1.49 11.87
CA PHE A 309 -0.02 1.57 11.02
C PHE A 309 0.32 2.03 9.59
N CYS A 310 -0.48 1.59 8.62
CA CYS A 310 -0.37 2.05 7.23
C CYS A 310 -1.32 3.22 6.98
N MET A 311 -0.78 4.35 6.50
CA MET A 311 -1.54 5.57 6.26
C MET A 311 -2.72 5.35 5.29
N ASP A 312 -3.87 5.96 5.58
CA ASP A 312 -5.09 5.75 4.79
C ASP A 312 -5.06 6.34 3.38
N LEU A 313 -4.18 7.31 3.13
CA LEU A 313 -3.99 7.92 1.81
C LEU A 313 -3.60 6.92 0.70
N VAL A 314 -3.20 5.70 1.05
CA VAL A 314 -2.86 4.61 0.09
C VAL A 314 -3.72 3.36 0.25
N SER A 315 -4.93 3.51 0.81
CA SER A 315 -5.81 2.38 1.14
C SER A 315 -7.08 2.31 0.29
N GLY A 316 -7.28 3.26 -0.65
CA GLY A 316 -8.42 3.31 -1.56
C GLY A 316 -9.77 3.20 -0.83
N ARG A 317 -10.68 2.36 -1.35
CA ARG A 317 -12.02 2.20 -0.74
C ARG A 317 -12.02 1.49 0.62
N ALA A 318 -10.88 0.95 1.07
CA ALA A 318 -10.79 0.16 2.29
C ALA A 318 -10.69 0.99 3.59
N ILE A 319 -10.56 2.31 3.49
CA ILE A 319 -10.40 3.23 4.63
C ILE A 319 -11.52 3.09 5.66
N GLY A 320 -12.75 2.88 5.22
CA GLY A 320 -13.94 2.80 6.08
C GLY A 320 -14.40 1.40 6.47
N ARG A 321 -13.63 0.33 6.20
CA ARG A 321 -14.09 -1.05 6.42
C ARG A 321 -14.32 -1.40 7.89
N GLN A 322 -13.43 -0.94 8.76
CA GLN A 322 -13.50 -1.20 10.20
C GLN A 322 -12.59 -0.22 10.96
N PRO A 323 -12.90 0.07 12.24
CA PRO A 323 -11.98 0.77 13.12
C PRO A 323 -10.61 0.08 13.18
N TYR A 324 -9.54 0.87 13.26
CA TYR A 324 -8.15 0.39 13.32
C TYR A 324 -7.72 -0.51 12.15
N GLY A 325 -8.39 -0.39 11.00
CA GLY A 325 -8.04 -1.14 9.79
C GLY A 325 -6.65 -0.79 9.24
N ASP A 326 -6.18 0.43 9.47
CA ASP A 326 -4.84 0.94 9.15
C ASP A 326 -3.73 0.23 9.91
N HIS A 327 -3.92 -0.02 11.21
CA HIS A 327 -3.03 -0.88 12.01
C HIS A 327 -3.04 -2.32 11.50
N GLY A 328 -4.21 -2.86 11.14
CA GLY A 328 -4.30 -4.18 10.50
C GLY A 328 -3.49 -4.28 9.19
N ARG A 329 -3.58 -3.25 8.33
CA ARG A 329 -2.80 -3.15 7.09
C ARG A 329 -1.30 -3.03 7.36
N GLY A 330 -0.91 -2.21 8.34
CA GLY A 330 0.48 -2.06 8.73
C GLY A 330 1.10 -3.36 9.28
N ARG A 331 0.35 -4.12 10.09
CA ARG A 331 0.72 -5.49 10.50
C ARG A 331 0.87 -6.44 9.32
N ALA A 332 -0.03 -6.39 8.34
CA ALA A 332 0.08 -7.23 7.13
C ALA A 332 1.36 -6.92 6.35
N ILE A 333 1.70 -5.64 6.19
CA ILE A 333 2.96 -5.20 5.56
C ILE A 333 4.17 -5.68 6.37
N ALA A 334 4.18 -5.49 7.69
CA ALA A 334 5.25 -5.96 8.57
C ALA A 334 5.44 -7.49 8.49
N SER A 335 4.34 -8.25 8.48
CA SER A 335 4.36 -9.70 8.31
C SER A 335 4.99 -10.11 6.97
N ALA A 336 4.60 -9.47 5.88
CA ALA A 336 5.16 -9.75 4.57
C ALA A 336 6.66 -9.40 4.47
N ILE A 337 7.09 -8.29 5.06
CA ILE A 337 8.50 -7.86 5.12
C ILE A 337 9.35 -8.88 5.88
N LEU A 338 8.93 -9.31 7.07
CA LEU A 338 9.67 -10.29 7.85
C LEU A 338 9.77 -11.64 7.13
N LEU A 339 8.70 -12.07 6.45
CA LEU A 339 8.70 -13.31 5.68
C LEU A 339 9.64 -13.22 4.47
N LEU A 340 9.58 -12.12 3.73
CA LEU A 340 10.48 -11.88 2.60
C LEU A 340 11.95 -11.87 3.05
N GLY A 341 12.22 -11.33 4.24
CA GLY A 341 13.53 -11.30 4.89
C GLY A 341 14.17 -12.68 5.08
N GLU A 342 13.40 -13.77 5.14
CA GLU A 342 13.94 -15.14 5.24
C GLU A 342 14.63 -15.62 3.96
N THR A 343 14.37 -14.94 2.84
CA THR A 343 14.93 -15.24 1.52
C THR A 343 15.80 -14.09 0.98
N ALA A 344 15.89 -12.99 1.72
CA ALA A 344 16.68 -11.82 1.36
C ALA A 344 18.16 -11.99 1.75
N SER A 345 19.01 -11.06 1.29
CA SER A 345 20.39 -10.99 1.76
C SER A 345 20.46 -10.69 3.27
N ALA A 346 21.57 -11.04 3.91
CA ALA A 346 21.76 -10.78 5.33
C ALA A 346 21.65 -9.29 5.69
N SER A 347 22.07 -8.40 4.78
CA SER A 347 22.02 -6.95 5.00
C SER A 347 20.59 -6.39 4.90
N GLU A 348 19.81 -6.84 3.90
CA GLU A 348 18.40 -6.49 3.78
C GLU A 348 17.61 -6.99 4.99
N ARG A 349 17.78 -8.26 5.34
CA ARG A 349 17.10 -8.87 6.50
C ARG A 349 17.38 -8.08 7.78
N ALA A 350 18.63 -7.70 8.05
CA ALA A 350 18.98 -6.94 9.23
C ALA A 350 18.30 -5.56 9.27
N ARG A 351 18.27 -4.83 8.15
CA ARG A 351 17.58 -3.52 8.06
C ARG A 351 16.07 -3.67 8.27
N TRP A 352 15.47 -4.69 7.67
CA TRP A 352 14.02 -4.90 7.75
C TRP A 352 13.57 -5.36 9.13
N GLN A 353 14.34 -6.23 9.80
CA GLN A 353 14.07 -6.61 11.19
C GLN A 353 14.17 -5.40 12.13
N ALA A 354 15.20 -4.57 11.97
CA ALA A 354 15.34 -3.35 12.77
C ALA A 354 14.19 -2.37 12.56
N MET A 355 13.75 -2.19 11.31
CA MET A 355 12.62 -1.35 10.93
C MET A 355 11.30 -1.84 11.54
N VAL A 356 10.97 -3.13 11.37
CA VAL A 356 9.73 -3.71 11.92
C VAL A 356 9.75 -3.73 13.45
N LYS A 357 10.91 -4.00 14.08
CA LYS A 357 11.07 -3.88 15.54
C LYS A 357 10.78 -2.45 16.02
N GLY A 358 11.27 -1.45 15.29
CA GLY A 358 10.98 -0.04 15.55
C GLY A 358 9.48 0.27 15.48
N TRP A 359 8.81 -0.15 14.41
CA TRP A 359 7.36 0.02 14.26
C TRP A 359 6.58 -0.63 15.41
N ALA A 360 6.88 -1.90 15.72
CA ALA A 360 6.17 -2.64 16.76
C ALA A 360 6.33 -2.04 18.16
N LEU A 361 7.47 -1.41 18.47
CA LEU A 361 7.69 -0.75 19.75
C LEU A 361 6.98 0.61 19.86
N ARG A 362 6.68 1.26 18.74
CA ARG A 362 5.97 2.56 18.71
C ARG A 362 4.46 2.42 18.50
N ASP A 363 3.99 1.28 18.01
CA ASP A 363 2.56 0.98 17.93
C ASP A 363 1.96 0.78 19.32
N THR A 364 1.49 1.87 19.90
CA THR A 364 0.91 1.92 21.26
C THR A 364 -0.62 1.84 21.24
N CYS A 365 -1.24 2.14 20.10
CA CYS A 365 -2.70 2.15 19.95
C CYS A 365 -3.24 0.73 19.72
N GLU A 366 -2.60 -0.04 18.84
CA GLU A 366 -2.96 -1.43 18.54
C GLU A 366 -1.69 -2.31 18.50
N PRO A 367 -1.09 -2.60 19.68
CA PRO A 367 0.23 -3.22 19.77
C PRO A 367 0.38 -4.44 18.87
N MET A 368 1.31 -4.35 17.91
CA MET A 368 1.46 -5.32 16.82
C MET A 368 1.58 -6.77 17.31
N LEU A 369 2.40 -7.00 18.33
CA LEU A 369 2.63 -8.33 18.88
C LEU A 369 1.34 -8.89 19.46
N LYS A 370 0.65 -8.13 20.31
CA LYS A 370 -0.61 -8.56 20.94
C LYS A 370 -1.70 -8.84 19.91
N ALA A 371 -1.85 -7.98 18.91
CA ALA A 371 -2.83 -8.19 17.84
C ALA A 371 -2.48 -9.42 16.97
N ALA A 372 -1.19 -9.69 16.75
CA ALA A 372 -0.76 -10.89 16.02
C ALA A 372 -1.11 -12.20 16.73
N GLU A 373 -1.27 -12.21 18.06
CA GLU A 373 -1.68 -13.41 18.83
C GLU A 373 -3.01 -14.01 18.33
N SER A 374 -3.96 -13.16 17.92
CA SER A 374 -5.24 -13.60 17.38
C SER A 374 -5.20 -13.90 15.89
N ASP A 375 -4.43 -13.11 15.14
CA ASP A 375 -4.57 -12.96 13.68
C ASP A 375 -3.60 -13.87 12.89
N ASP A 376 -2.33 -13.98 13.32
CA ASP A 376 -1.25 -14.64 12.59
C ASP A 376 -0.15 -15.14 13.53
N LEU A 377 -0.21 -16.43 13.90
CA LEU A 377 0.76 -17.07 14.79
C LEU A 377 2.19 -17.08 14.22
N GLY A 378 2.32 -17.20 12.90
CA GLY A 378 3.63 -17.20 12.24
C GLY A 378 4.28 -15.82 12.29
N PHE A 379 3.50 -14.75 12.07
CA PHE A 379 3.97 -13.39 12.28
C PHE A 379 4.28 -13.11 13.74
N HIS A 380 3.41 -13.52 14.67
CA HIS A 380 3.65 -13.38 16.09
C HIS A 380 5.00 -13.99 16.50
N ALA A 381 5.30 -15.22 16.05
CA ALA A 381 6.57 -15.88 16.35
C ALA A 381 7.79 -15.12 15.80
N ARG A 382 7.74 -14.70 14.53
CA ARG A 382 8.80 -13.91 13.90
C ARG A 382 9.00 -12.57 14.59
N LEU A 383 7.93 -11.90 14.98
CA LEU A 383 7.96 -10.62 15.67
C LEU A 383 8.47 -10.75 17.11
N ALA A 384 8.02 -11.76 17.85
CA ALA A 384 8.48 -12.05 19.21
C ALA A 384 9.99 -12.35 19.22
N ALA A 385 10.48 -13.11 18.24
CA ALA A 385 11.90 -13.41 18.10
C ALA A 385 12.76 -12.15 17.92
N ILE A 386 12.34 -11.22 17.05
CA ILE A 386 13.12 -9.98 16.85
C ILE A 386 12.98 -9.00 18.02
N LEU A 387 11.83 -8.97 18.71
CA LEU A 387 11.63 -8.14 19.88
C LEU A 387 12.50 -8.61 21.05
N GLY A 388 12.63 -9.92 21.24
CA GLY A 388 13.45 -10.53 22.30
C GLY A 388 14.96 -10.59 22.02
N ASP A 389 15.41 -10.24 20.82
CA ASP A 389 16.83 -10.24 20.46
C ASP A 389 17.44 -8.83 20.58
N ASP A 390 18.24 -8.60 21.64
CA ASP A 390 18.93 -7.33 21.89
C ASP A 390 20.00 -6.98 20.84
N ALA A 391 20.46 -7.95 20.05
CA ALA A 391 21.39 -7.68 18.96
C ALA A 391 20.73 -7.00 17.76
N ILE A 392 19.39 -7.05 17.66
CA ILE A 392 18.61 -6.36 16.64
C ILE A 392 18.19 -5.00 17.20
N PRO A 393 18.73 -3.88 16.67
CA PRO A 393 18.34 -2.55 17.13
C PRO A 393 16.92 -2.23 16.66
N ALA A 394 16.19 -1.43 17.44
CA ALA A 394 14.96 -0.82 16.98
C ALA A 394 15.30 0.42 16.14
N ALA A 395 15.01 0.41 14.84
CA ALA A 395 15.26 1.56 13.99
C ALA A 395 14.20 2.66 14.24
N GLY A 396 14.66 3.90 14.35
CA GLY A 396 13.79 5.07 14.27
C GLY A 396 13.27 5.27 12.85
N GLU A 397 12.17 6.00 12.70
CA GLU A 397 11.71 6.42 11.38
C GLU A 397 12.60 7.54 10.85
N PRO A 398 13.12 7.43 9.62
CA PRO A 398 14.01 8.44 9.10
C PRO A 398 13.24 9.75 8.89
N ALA A 399 13.77 10.84 9.45
CA ALA A 399 13.30 12.19 9.12
C ALA A 399 13.54 12.47 7.64
N GLY A 400 12.59 13.13 7.00
CA GLY A 400 12.68 13.50 5.60
C GLY A 400 11.33 13.57 4.89
N HIS A 401 11.39 13.76 3.57
CA HIS A 401 10.23 13.87 2.71
C HIS A 401 10.29 12.84 1.58
N ARG A 402 9.20 12.11 1.38
CA ARG A 402 8.99 11.15 0.30
C ARG A 402 7.85 11.66 -0.57
N LEU A 403 8.20 12.10 -1.77
CA LEU A 403 7.24 12.53 -2.79
C LEU A 403 7.03 11.39 -3.80
N LEU A 404 5.82 10.86 -3.84
CA LEU A 404 5.37 9.80 -4.73
C LEU A 404 4.52 10.44 -5.84
N ALA A 405 5.19 11.13 -6.76
CA ALA A 405 4.57 11.95 -7.80
C ALA A 405 3.69 11.12 -8.77
N MET A 406 3.99 9.84 -8.96
CA MET A 406 3.21 8.96 -9.83
C MET A 406 1.86 8.56 -9.21
N SER A 407 1.74 8.60 -7.89
CA SER A 407 0.48 8.35 -7.15
C SER A 407 -0.12 9.61 -6.53
N ALA A 408 0.42 10.79 -6.84
CA ALA A 408 -0.03 12.07 -6.27
C ALA A 408 -0.09 12.01 -4.72
N ARG A 409 0.92 11.39 -4.08
CA ARG A 409 1.06 11.29 -2.62
C ARG A 409 2.36 11.90 -2.14
N ALA A 410 2.35 12.43 -0.92
CA ALA A 410 3.57 12.82 -0.23
C ALA A 410 3.52 12.39 1.23
N VAL A 411 4.67 12.03 1.79
CA VAL A 411 4.84 11.75 3.21
C VAL A 411 6.01 12.55 3.74
N HIS A 412 5.81 13.22 4.87
CA HIS A 412 6.82 14.02 5.52
C HIS A 412 6.96 13.60 6.99
N ARG A 413 8.21 13.44 7.45
CA ARG A 413 8.53 13.03 8.82
C ARG A 413 9.57 13.94 9.41
N ARG A 414 9.33 14.33 10.65
CA ARG A 414 10.27 15.05 11.51
C ARG A 414 10.20 14.44 12.91
N PRO A 415 11.19 14.69 13.78
CA PRO A 415 11.08 14.27 15.17
C PRO A 415 9.75 14.75 15.79
N GLY A 416 8.97 13.82 16.35
CA GLY A 416 7.71 14.09 17.06
C GLY A 416 6.46 14.26 16.19
N TRP A 417 6.56 14.24 14.86
CA TRP A 417 5.36 14.31 13.99
C TRP A 417 5.58 13.76 12.58
N CYS A 418 4.48 13.36 11.95
CA CYS A 418 4.46 13.09 10.51
C CYS A 418 3.20 13.66 9.85
N ALA A 419 3.29 13.85 8.53
CA ALA A 419 2.17 14.25 7.70
C ALA A 419 2.12 13.45 6.40
N GLY A 420 0.92 13.22 5.92
CA GLY A 420 0.63 12.60 4.64
C GLY A 420 -0.27 13.51 3.81
N LEU A 421 0.01 13.66 2.52
CA LEU A 421 -0.78 14.49 1.61
C LEU A 421 -1.38 13.60 0.52
N SER A 422 -2.69 13.74 0.31
CA SER A 422 -3.46 13.04 -0.71
C SER A 422 -4.03 14.02 -1.73
N MET A 423 -3.59 13.88 -2.98
CA MET A 423 -4.00 14.71 -4.11
C MET A 423 -4.65 13.85 -5.20
N ALA A 424 -5.21 14.48 -6.22
CA ALA A 424 -5.77 13.86 -7.41
C ALA A 424 -5.26 14.60 -8.65
N SER A 425 -5.13 13.90 -9.77
CA SER A 425 -4.64 14.43 -11.05
C SER A 425 -5.28 13.70 -12.23
N ASP A 426 -4.92 14.11 -13.44
CA ASP A 426 -5.17 13.41 -14.71
C ASP A 426 -4.93 11.88 -14.70
N ARG A 427 -4.15 11.37 -13.76
CA ARG A 427 -3.80 9.95 -13.61
C ARG A 427 -4.40 9.30 -12.37
N ILE A 428 -4.72 10.11 -11.37
CA ILE A 428 -5.03 9.64 -10.02
C ILE A 428 -6.40 10.16 -9.63
N GLY A 429 -7.33 9.24 -9.39
CA GLY A 429 -8.71 9.56 -9.05
C GLY A 429 -8.82 10.33 -7.75
N HIS A 430 -9.87 11.15 -7.65
CA HIS A 430 -10.26 11.76 -6.37
C HIS A 430 -10.47 10.72 -5.28
N TYR A 431 -11.13 9.61 -5.63
CA TYR A 431 -11.39 8.50 -4.73
C TYR A 431 -11.82 7.24 -5.48
N GLU A 432 -12.02 6.16 -4.74
CA GLU A 432 -12.65 4.95 -5.25
C GLU A 432 -13.82 4.54 -4.36
N HIS A 433 -14.95 4.21 -4.99
CA HIS A 433 -16.04 3.44 -4.38
C HIS A 433 -16.33 2.18 -5.21
N GLY A 434 -16.90 1.16 -4.56
CA GLY A 434 -17.22 -0.10 -5.20
C GLY A 434 -17.68 -1.13 -4.18
N ASN A 435 -18.54 -2.08 -4.58
CA ASN A 435 -19.13 -3.08 -3.68
C ASN A 435 -19.83 -2.49 -2.42
N GLY A 436 -20.35 -1.26 -2.50
CA GLY A 436 -20.96 -0.56 -1.36
C GLY A 436 -19.94 0.04 -0.37
N GLU A 437 -18.64 0.02 -0.69
CA GLU A 437 -17.57 0.58 0.13
C GLU A 437 -17.26 2.02 -0.27
N ASN A 438 -16.88 2.85 0.71
CA ASN A 438 -16.39 4.23 0.53
C ASN A 438 -17.30 5.17 -0.28
N LEU A 439 -18.61 5.06 -0.10
CA LEU A 439 -19.61 5.85 -0.86
C LEU A 439 -19.48 7.37 -0.69
N ARG A 440 -18.73 7.86 0.30
CA ARG A 440 -18.59 9.30 0.61
C ARG A 440 -17.13 9.77 0.64
N GLY A 441 -16.26 9.08 -0.09
CA GLY A 441 -14.83 9.40 -0.14
C GLY A 441 -14.45 10.52 -1.11
N TRP A 442 -15.42 11.22 -1.74
CA TRP A 442 -15.26 12.14 -2.87
C TRP A 442 -14.09 13.12 -2.74
N HIS A 443 -13.87 13.66 -1.54
CA HIS A 443 -12.89 14.71 -1.31
C HIS A 443 -11.55 14.22 -0.76
N THR A 444 -11.33 12.90 -0.67
CA THR A 444 -10.07 12.33 -0.14
C THR A 444 -8.84 12.65 -1.00
N GLY A 445 -9.04 12.96 -2.29
CA GLY A 445 -8.01 13.45 -3.22
C GLY A 445 -8.00 14.98 -3.42
N SER A 446 -8.81 15.75 -2.69
CA SER A 446 -8.93 17.21 -2.86
C SER A 446 -7.87 18.01 -2.08
N GLY A 447 -6.66 17.46 -1.97
CA GLY A 447 -5.56 18.02 -1.18
C GLY A 447 -5.73 17.75 0.33
N MET A 448 -6.18 16.54 0.69
CA MET A 448 -6.36 16.16 2.09
C MET A 448 -4.99 16.01 2.77
N LEU A 449 -4.78 16.78 3.84
CA LEU A 449 -3.56 16.81 4.64
C LEU A 449 -3.78 16.05 5.94
N TYR A 450 -3.32 14.81 5.97
CA TYR A 450 -3.22 13.98 7.16
C TYR A 450 -2.03 14.41 8.00
N TRP A 451 -2.15 14.37 9.33
CA TRP A 451 -1.01 14.52 10.20
C TRP A 451 -1.20 13.86 11.55
N TRP A 452 -0.09 13.45 12.15
CA TRP A 452 -0.02 12.77 13.43
C TRP A 452 1.05 13.46 14.28
N GLY A 453 0.67 13.87 15.49
CA GLY A 453 1.61 14.16 16.55
C GLY A 453 1.97 12.89 17.31
N GLU A 454 3.05 12.95 18.10
CA GLU A 454 3.45 11.87 19.00
C GLU A 454 2.26 11.35 19.85
N GLY A 455 2.07 10.03 19.87
CA GLY A 455 1.00 9.38 20.64
C GLY A 455 -0.40 9.41 20.00
N HIS A 456 -0.59 10.05 18.84
CA HIS A 456 -1.88 10.17 18.16
C HIS A 456 -2.06 9.20 16.99
N GLY A 457 -1.45 8.00 17.06
CA GLY A 457 -1.53 6.99 16.01
C GLY A 457 -2.96 6.56 15.67
N ASP A 458 -3.89 6.74 16.60
CA ASP A 458 -5.30 6.40 16.46
C ASP A 458 -6.14 7.42 15.68
N GLN A 459 -5.61 8.60 15.34
CA GLN A 459 -6.38 9.77 14.85
C GLN A 459 -7.40 9.43 13.75
N TYR A 460 -6.98 8.65 12.76
CA TYR A 460 -7.80 8.24 11.61
C TYR A 460 -8.29 6.78 11.73
N SER A 461 -7.89 6.09 12.80
CA SER A 461 -8.14 4.68 13.06
C SER A 461 -9.43 4.47 13.86
N ASP A 462 -9.66 5.28 14.91
CA ASP A 462 -10.79 5.08 15.82
C ASP A 462 -12.10 5.66 15.27
N SER A 463 -12.74 4.90 14.38
CA SER A 463 -14.06 5.23 13.79
C SER A 463 -14.12 6.61 13.13
N PHE A 464 -12.98 7.13 12.67
CA PHE A 464 -12.90 8.43 11.99
C PHE A 464 -13.75 8.42 10.71
N TRP A 465 -13.52 7.45 9.83
CA TRP A 465 -14.18 7.38 8.53
C TRP A 465 -15.70 7.16 8.59
N SER A 466 -16.20 6.56 9.67
CA SER A 466 -17.63 6.35 9.86
C SER A 466 -18.33 7.55 10.49
N THR A 467 -17.60 8.51 11.09
CA THR A 467 -18.18 9.62 11.87
C THR A 467 -17.75 11.01 11.41
N VAL A 468 -16.70 11.14 10.59
CA VAL A 468 -16.25 12.43 10.04
C VAL A 468 -17.28 13.02 9.07
N ASP A 469 -17.39 14.34 9.04
CA ASP A 469 -18.10 15.04 7.96
C ASP A 469 -17.32 14.88 6.64
N PRO A 470 -17.85 14.15 5.64
CA PRO A 470 -17.14 13.91 4.38
C PRO A 470 -16.92 15.18 3.56
N TYR A 471 -17.67 16.27 3.83
CA TYR A 471 -17.49 17.56 3.17
C TYR A 471 -16.37 18.39 3.79
N ARG A 472 -15.83 18.00 4.95
CA ARG A 472 -14.83 18.79 5.67
C ARG A 472 -13.60 17.98 6.04
N LEU A 473 -12.99 17.30 5.07
CA LEU A 473 -11.75 16.57 5.30
C LEU A 473 -10.57 17.55 5.52
N PRO A 474 -9.61 17.27 6.42
CA PRO A 474 -8.55 18.20 6.78
C PRO A 474 -7.69 18.59 5.57
N GLY A 475 -7.42 19.88 5.39
CA GLY A 475 -6.57 20.43 4.33
C GLY A 475 -7.27 20.69 2.99
N THR A 476 -8.46 20.12 2.75
CA THR A 476 -9.13 20.20 1.45
C THR A 476 -9.67 21.59 1.16
N THR A 477 -9.80 21.91 -0.13
CA THR A 477 -10.69 22.99 -0.58
C THR A 477 -11.82 22.35 -1.38
N VAL A 478 -13.07 22.66 -1.06
CA VAL A 478 -14.24 21.97 -1.66
C VAL A 478 -15.39 22.94 -1.90
N SER A 479 -16.14 22.70 -2.97
CA SER A 479 -17.50 23.23 -3.10
C SER A 479 -18.40 22.54 -2.08
N THR A 480 -19.33 23.28 -1.48
CA THR A 480 -20.33 22.73 -0.54
C THR A 480 -21.54 22.10 -1.26
N LEU A 481 -21.44 21.94 -2.58
CA LEU A 481 -22.43 21.25 -3.41
C LEU A 481 -22.68 19.85 -2.86
N ARG A 482 -23.96 19.46 -2.75
CA ARG A 482 -24.33 18.16 -2.21
C ARG A 482 -24.14 17.07 -3.25
N LEU A 483 -23.37 16.05 -2.88
CA LEU A 483 -23.03 14.90 -3.68
C LEU A 483 -23.86 13.68 -3.24
N ALA A 484 -24.23 12.85 -4.22
CA ALA A 484 -24.88 11.57 -3.95
C ALA A 484 -23.88 10.53 -3.46
N ASP A 485 -24.32 9.60 -2.61
CA ASP A 485 -23.54 8.42 -2.22
C ASP A 485 -23.10 7.65 -3.47
N GLY A 486 -21.78 7.48 -3.62
CA GLY A 486 -21.18 6.87 -4.80
C GLY A 486 -21.21 7.73 -6.07
N ALA A 487 -21.26 9.06 -5.93
CA ALA A 487 -21.12 9.99 -7.06
C ALA A 487 -19.83 9.74 -7.87
N GLY A 488 -19.87 9.98 -9.18
CA GLY A 488 -18.85 9.57 -10.14
C GLY A 488 -18.84 8.06 -10.44
N GLU A 489 -18.09 7.68 -11.46
CA GLU A 489 -17.95 6.29 -11.86
C GLU A 489 -17.28 5.44 -10.75
N GLY A 490 -17.75 4.21 -10.60
CA GLY A 490 -17.19 3.26 -9.65
C GLY A 490 -15.76 2.84 -10.03
N TRP A 491 -15.05 2.21 -9.10
CA TRP A 491 -13.71 1.63 -9.35
C TRP A 491 -12.61 2.62 -9.73
N GLY A 492 -12.77 3.90 -9.37
CA GLY A 492 -11.68 4.87 -9.36
C GLY A 492 -11.56 5.73 -10.62
N ASP A 493 -12.52 5.65 -11.54
CA ASP A 493 -12.61 6.53 -12.71
C ASP A 493 -13.14 7.93 -12.32
N THR A 494 -12.37 8.61 -11.48
CA THR A 494 -12.68 9.92 -10.89
C THR A 494 -11.51 10.89 -11.06
N CYS A 495 -10.71 10.70 -12.11
CA CYS A 495 -9.53 11.52 -12.39
C CYS A 495 -9.94 12.92 -12.87
N PRO A 496 -9.51 14.01 -12.20
CA PRO A 496 -9.70 15.37 -12.70
C PRO A 496 -8.79 15.66 -13.90
N PRO A 497 -9.05 16.71 -14.70
CA PRO A 497 -8.19 17.08 -15.83
C PRO A 497 -6.85 17.71 -15.41
N GLY A 498 -6.67 18.09 -14.15
CA GLY A 498 -5.49 18.77 -13.63
C GLY A 498 -4.20 17.96 -13.80
N ARG A 499 -3.25 18.49 -14.58
CA ARG A 499 -1.95 17.84 -14.86
C ARG A 499 -0.83 18.32 -13.95
N TRP A 500 -0.88 19.56 -13.45
CA TRP A 500 0.14 20.09 -12.55
C TRP A 500 -0.17 19.59 -11.13
N VAL A 501 0.34 18.42 -10.79
CA VAL A 501 0.21 17.80 -9.46
C VAL A 501 1.51 17.08 -9.14
N GLY A 502 2.17 17.50 -8.06
CA GLY A 502 3.50 17.01 -7.72
C GLY A 502 4.32 18.07 -6.98
N GLY A 503 5.64 18.04 -7.11
CA GLY A 503 6.50 18.92 -6.34
C GLY A 503 7.99 18.64 -6.49
N ALA A 504 8.81 19.39 -5.76
CA ALA A 504 10.26 19.23 -5.69
C ALA A 504 10.69 18.99 -4.24
N THR A 505 11.58 18.02 -4.03
CA THR A 505 12.10 17.63 -2.71
C THR A 505 13.59 17.33 -2.77
N ASP A 506 14.34 17.82 -1.79
CA ASP A 506 15.75 17.45 -1.59
C ASP A 506 15.91 16.18 -0.72
N GLY A 507 14.79 15.52 -0.40
CA GLY A 507 14.70 14.37 0.49
C GLY A 507 14.47 14.75 1.96
N LEU A 508 14.64 16.02 2.33
CA LEU A 508 14.39 16.52 3.68
C LEU A 508 13.18 17.45 3.73
N TYR A 509 13.18 18.47 2.87
CA TYR A 509 12.13 19.47 2.72
C TYR A 509 11.49 19.38 1.35
N ALA A 510 10.30 19.94 1.19
CA ALA A 510 9.61 19.90 -0.09
C ALA A 510 8.70 21.10 -0.33
N THR A 511 8.55 21.41 -1.61
CA THR A 511 7.41 22.17 -2.14
C THR A 511 6.55 21.22 -2.95
N VAL A 512 5.26 21.18 -2.64
CA VAL A 512 4.27 20.31 -3.29
C VAL A 512 3.08 21.16 -3.67
N GLY A 513 2.39 20.85 -4.77
CA GLY A 513 1.17 21.54 -5.13
C GLY A 513 0.24 20.69 -5.98
N GLN A 514 -1.02 21.10 -5.98
CA GLN A 514 -2.11 20.53 -6.74
C GLN A 514 -2.85 21.67 -7.45
N HIS A 515 -2.90 21.59 -8.77
CA HIS A 515 -3.94 22.24 -9.55
C HIS A 515 -5.23 21.45 -9.34
N LEU A 516 -6.06 21.94 -8.43
CA LEU A 516 -7.25 21.27 -7.96
C LEU A 516 -8.43 21.63 -8.87
N ASN A 517 -9.07 20.60 -9.42
CA ASN A 517 -10.43 20.68 -9.94
C ASN A 517 -11.36 20.03 -8.92
N GLY A 518 -12.47 20.69 -8.58
CA GLY A 518 -13.47 20.17 -7.68
C GLY A 518 -14.14 18.92 -8.25
N PHE A 519 -14.28 17.88 -7.43
CA PHE A 519 -15.00 16.68 -7.83
C PHE A 519 -16.47 17.01 -8.11
N GLU A 520 -16.94 16.69 -9.33
CA GLU A 520 -18.29 17.03 -9.83
C GLU A 520 -18.71 18.48 -9.57
N SER A 521 -17.76 19.40 -9.63
CA SER A 521 -17.93 20.81 -9.29
C SER A 521 -17.20 21.67 -10.31
N THR A 522 -17.71 22.90 -10.52
CA THR A 522 -17.01 23.91 -11.33
C THR A 522 -15.85 24.56 -10.60
N MET A 523 -15.64 24.24 -9.32
CA MET A 523 -14.59 24.84 -8.50
C MET A 523 -13.19 24.47 -9.01
N GLU A 524 -12.31 25.46 -9.05
CA GLU A 524 -10.89 25.31 -9.38
C GLU A 524 -10.05 26.06 -8.34
N ALA A 525 -8.86 25.55 -8.01
CA ALA A 525 -7.94 26.20 -7.09
C ALA A 525 -6.48 25.78 -7.34
N PHE A 526 -5.55 26.65 -6.98
CA PHE A 526 -4.11 26.35 -6.96
C PHE A 526 -3.65 26.23 -5.51
N LYS A 527 -3.34 25.00 -5.07
CA LYS A 527 -2.96 24.70 -3.68
C LYS A 527 -1.49 24.33 -3.61
N SER A 528 -0.77 24.88 -2.64
CA SER A 528 0.63 24.57 -2.37
C SER A 528 0.88 24.27 -0.89
N TRP A 529 1.78 23.32 -0.64
CA TRP A 529 2.25 22.91 0.67
C TRP A 529 3.78 22.95 0.70
N PHE A 530 4.34 23.68 1.66
CA PHE A 530 5.77 23.73 1.91
C PHE A 530 6.08 23.00 3.21
N PHE A 531 6.70 21.82 3.09
CA PHE A 531 7.02 20.94 4.21
C PHE A 531 8.38 21.30 4.80
N LEU A 532 8.40 21.77 6.04
CA LEU A 532 9.56 22.35 6.71
C LEU A 532 9.99 21.52 7.94
N ASP A 533 10.72 22.11 8.88
CA ASP A 533 11.27 21.42 10.05
C ASP A 533 10.22 21.16 11.14
N ASP A 534 9.36 22.14 11.39
CA ASP A 534 8.33 22.12 12.43
C ASP A 534 6.95 22.61 11.97
N ALA A 535 6.81 22.87 10.68
CA ALA A 535 5.59 23.45 10.11
C ALA A 535 5.31 22.93 8.70
N VAL A 536 4.05 23.05 8.30
CA VAL A 536 3.64 23.05 6.89
C VAL A 536 3.03 24.42 6.59
N VAL A 537 3.61 25.15 5.63
CA VAL A 537 2.99 26.38 5.11
C VAL A 537 2.02 25.99 4.00
N CYS A 538 0.76 26.38 4.13
CA CYS A 538 -0.31 26.04 3.21
C CYS A 538 -0.80 27.31 2.51
N LEU A 539 -0.66 27.34 1.18
CA LEU A 539 -1.15 28.42 0.33
C LEU A 539 -2.26 27.92 -0.59
N GLY A 540 -3.26 28.75 -0.81
CA GLY A 540 -4.29 28.58 -1.84
C GLY A 540 -4.53 29.88 -2.55
N ALA A 541 -4.74 29.86 -3.87
CA ALA A 541 -5.04 31.04 -4.66
C ALA A 541 -5.83 30.65 -5.91
N GLY A 542 -6.44 31.66 -6.55
CA GLY A 542 -7.26 31.44 -7.74
C GLY A 542 -8.45 30.54 -7.46
N ILE A 543 -8.98 30.58 -6.24
CA ILE A 543 -10.13 29.78 -5.84
C ILE A 543 -11.35 30.40 -6.51
N THR A 544 -11.85 29.73 -7.53
CA THR A 544 -12.99 30.19 -8.31
C THR A 544 -14.02 29.07 -8.41
N GLY A 545 -15.31 29.41 -8.36
CA GLY A 545 -16.40 28.45 -8.55
C GLY A 545 -17.66 29.13 -9.07
N GLY A 546 -18.57 28.35 -9.64
CA GLY A 546 -19.85 28.80 -10.20
C GLY A 546 -21.00 27.81 -9.93
N ASP A 547 -20.93 27.08 -8.80
CA ASP A 547 -21.90 26.06 -8.42
C ASP A 547 -23.16 26.64 -7.72
N GLY A 548 -23.18 27.95 -7.46
CA GLY A 548 -24.25 28.64 -6.72
C GLY A 548 -24.25 28.35 -5.21
N VAL A 549 -23.14 27.81 -4.68
CA VAL A 549 -22.97 27.42 -3.27
C VAL A 549 -21.60 27.87 -2.74
N PRO A 550 -21.43 27.95 -1.41
CA PRO A 550 -20.13 28.31 -0.83
C PRO A 550 -19.00 27.36 -1.19
N VAL A 551 -17.77 27.87 -1.23
CA VAL A 551 -16.53 27.08 -1.27
C VAL A 551 -15.81 27.23 0.07
N GLU A 552 -15.34 26.12 0.64
CA GLU A 552 -14.64 26.10 1.92
C GLU A 552 -13.21 25.56 1.78
N THR A 553 -12.25 26.14 2.50
CA THR A 553 -10.97 25.48 2.81
C THR A 553 -10.99 24.99 4.24
N VAL A 554 -10.83 23.69 4.44
CA VAL A 554 -10.76 23.07 5.75
C VAL A 554 -9.33 23.19 6.26
N VAL A 555 -9.10 24.05 7.25
CA VAL A 555 -7.79 24.18 7.91
C VAL A 555 -7.49 22.89 8.67
N ASP A 556 -8.48 22.37 9.41
CA ASP A 556 -8.39 21.04 10.02
C ASP A 556 -9.77 20.50 10.42
N ASN A 557 -9.87 19.18 10.59
CA ASN A 557 -11.04 18.50 11.16
C ASN A 557 -10.55 17.33 12.01
N ARG A 558 -10.28 17.60 13.28
CA ARG A 558 -9.65 16.67 14.21
C ARG A 558 -10.71 15.96 15.05
N ARG A 559 -10.69 14.63 15.02
CA ARG A 559 -11.27 13.82 16.10
C ARG A 559 -10.57 14.18 17.41
N VAL A 560 -11.33 14.37 18.48
CA VAL A 560 -10.82 14.67 19.82
C VAL A 560 -11.46 13.74 20.84
N ASP A 561 -10.75 13.44 21.92
CA ASP A 561 -11.23 12.50 22.93
C ASP A 561 -12.34 13.09 23.80
N ASP A 562 -13.29 12.25 24.18
CA ASP A 562 -14.45 12.60 25.02
C ASP A 562 -14.18 12.49 26.54
N ARG A 563 -12.99 12.00 26.95
CA ARG A 563 -12.68 11.65 28.35
C ARG A 563 -12.27 12.84 29.24
N GLY A 564 -12.90 14.00 29.09
CA GLY A 564 -12.75 15.16 30.00
C GLY A 564 -12.71 16.52 29.31
N THR A 565 -12.16 17.54 29.98
CA THR A 565 -11.87 18.88 29.43
C THR A 565 -10.82 18.89 28.31
N GLY A 566 -10.29 17.73 27.93
CA GLY A 566 -9.18 17.57 26.99
C GLY A 566 -9.54 18.01 25.57
N ALA A 567 -8.55 18.61 24.90
CA ALA A 567 -8.66 19.26 23.59
C ALA A 567 -9.44 20.58 23.63
N LEU A 568 -9.10 21.47 24.57
CA LEU A 568 -9.52 22.86 24.50
C LEU A 568 -8.95 23.51 23.23
N LEU A 569 -9.84 24.14 22.45
CA LEU A 569 -9.44 25.02 21.36
C LEU A 569 -9.29 26.44 21.91
N THR A 570 -8.08 26.99 21.82
CA THR A 570 -7.82 28.40 22.09
C THR A 570 -7.70 29.14 20.76
N VAL A 571 -8.46 30.22 20.58
CA VAL A 571 -8.39 31.07 19.38
C VAL A 571 -8.12 32.49 19.79
N ASP A 572 -7.21 33.13 19.07
CA ASP A 572 -6.87 34.54 19.19
C ASP A 572 -6.90 35.13 17.77
N ASP A 573 -8.09 35.58 17.36
CA ASP A 573 -8.35 36.09 16.01
C ASP A 573 -7.54 37.37 15.71
N GLU A 574 -7.30 38.21 16.73
CA GLU A 574 -6.52 39.44 16.58
C GLU A 574 -5.04 39.14 16.34
N ALA A 575 -4.48 38.16 17.06
CA ALA A 575 -3.11 37.71 16.83
C ALA A 575 -2.99 36.67 15.71
N GLY A 576 -4.09 36.25 15.09
CA GLY A 576 -4.12 35.34 13.94
C GLY A 576 -3.63 33.93 14.26
N TRP A 577 -4.02 33.34 15.39
CA TRP A 577 -3.66 31.95 15.69
C TRP A 577 -4.72 31.18 16.47
N ALA A 578 -4.66 29.85 16.31
CA ALA A 578 -5.45 28.91 17.10
C ALA A 578 -4.56 27.76 17.59
N HIS A 579 -4.90 27.16 18.74
CA HIS A 579 -4.21 26.00 19.28
C HIS A 579 -5.21 24.98 19.80
N LEU A 580 -5.04 23.73 19.41
CA LEU A 580 -5.81 22.60 19.90
C LEU A 580 -4.95 21.77 20.86
N GLU A 581 -5.38 21.69 22.12
CA GLU A 581 -4.66 20.95 23.15
C GLU A 581 -4.47 19.46 22.79
N GLY A 582 -3.29 18.93 23.11
CA GLY A 582 -2.83 17.60 22.72
C GLY A 582 -2.39 17.49 21.26
N HIS A 583 -2.79 18.43 20.40
CA HIS A 583 -2.68 18.28 18.96
C HIS A 583 -1.59 19.17 18.36
N GLY A 584 -1.84 20.48 18.28
CA GLY A 584 -0.97 21.38 17.52
C GLY A 584 -1.55 22.78 17.36
N GLY A 585 -0.78 23.63 16.69
CA GLY A 585 -1.13 25.02 16.44
C GLY A 585 -1.41 25.34 14.98
N TYR A 586 -2.13 26.42 14.77
CA TYR A 586 -2.44 26.99 13.47
C TYR A 586 -2.16 28.49 13.51
N VAL A 587 -1.51 29.04 12.48
CA VAL A 587 -1.32 30.48 12.31
C VAL A 587 -2.02 30.92 11.02
N LEU A 588 -2.90 31.91 11.13
CA LEU A 588 -3.77 32.40 10.07
C LEU A 588 -3.68 33.93 10.00
N PRO A 589 -2.70 34.49 9.27
CA PRO A 589 -2.36 35.92 9.37
C PRO A 589 -3.43 36.88 8.83
N CYS A 590 -4.29 36.45 7.91
CA CYS A 590 -5.22 37.35 7.20
C CYS A 590 -6.64 36.79 7.01
N ALA A 591 -7.02 35.71 7.69
CA ALA A 591 -8.28 35.01 7.43
C ALA A 591 -9.13 34.85 8.69
N ARG A 592 -10.44 35.11 8.58
CA ARG A 592 -11.39 34.84 9.66
C ARG A 592 -11.58 33.33 9.78
N LEU A 593 -11.18 32.78 10.92
CA LEU A 593 -11.31 31.35 11.19
C LEU A 593 -12.72 31.02 11.68
N HIS A 594 -13.39 30.09 11.01
CA HIS A 594 -14.60 29.47 11.52
C HIS A 594 -14.24 28.22 12.31
N THR A 595 -14.94 28.01 13.43
CA THR A 595 -14.70 26.87 14.32
C THR A 595 -16.01 26.19 14.73
N LEU A 596 -15.98 24.87 14.86
CA LEU A 596 -17.12 24.07 15.30
C LEU A 596 -16.62 22.90 16.15
N ARG A 597 -17.16 22.77 17.37
CA ARG A 597 -17.01 21.57 18.18
C ARG A 597 -18.36 20.85 18.23
N GLU A 598 -18.37 19.59 17.81
CA GLU A 598 -19.60 18.79 17.78
C GLU A 598 -19.32 17.30 17.96
N LYS A 599 -20.38 16.56 18.33
CA LYS A 599 -20.39 15.10 18.34
C LYS A 599 -21.05 14.60 17.07
N ARG A 600 -20.42 13.65 16.40
CA ARG A 600 -20.92 13.02 15.18
C ARG A 600 -21.10 11.54 15.41
N THR A 601 -22.21 11.00 14.93
CA THR A 601 -22.57 9.58 15.05
C THR A 601 -22.71 8.96 13.67
N GLY A 602 -22.13 7.78 13.48
CA GLY A 602 -22.22 7.08 12.19
C GLY A 602 -21.62 5.68 12.20
N GLY A 603 -21.60 5.06 11.02
CA GLY A 603 -21.29 3.64 10.84
C GLY A 603 -22.44 2.70 11.23
N GLN A 604 -22.27 1.41 10.93
CA GLN A 604 -23.28 0.39 11.23
C GLN A 604 -23.52 0.24 12.74
N ASP A 605 -22.46 0.37 13.55
CA ASP A 605 -22.51 0.27 15.01
C ASP A 605 -22.95 1.56 15.71
N GLN A 606 -23.32 2.61 14.96
CA GLN A 606 -23.77 3.91 15.48
C GLN A 606 -22.80 4.51 16.51
N VAL A 607 -21.50 4.46 16.19
CA VAL A 607 -20.44 4.96 17.05
C VAL A 607 -20.45 6.48 17.04
N THR A 608 -20.22 7.11 18.19
CA THR A 608 -20.15 8.57 18.34
C THR A 608 -18.72 9.02 18.63
N ARG A 609 -18.27 10.08 17.96
CA ARG A 609 -16.97 10.73 18.19
C ARG A 609 -17.10 12.25 18.24
N SER A 610 -16.27 12.90 19.05
CA SER A 610 -16.18 14.36 19.09
C SER A 610 -15.17 14.89 18.07
N TYR A 611 -15.49 16.04 17.49
CA TYR A 611 -14.66 16.72 16.51
C TYR A 611 -14.47 18.19 16.86
N VAL A 612 -13.30 18.72 16.51
CA VAL A 612 -13.05 20.16 16.35
C VAL A 612 -12.72 20.42 14.88
N THR A 613 -13.54 21.22 14.22
CA THR A 613 -13.40 21.59 12.81
C THR A 613 -13.05 23.06 12.70
N LEU A 614 -12.04 23.37 11.88
CA LEU A 614 -11.52 24.71 11.60
C LEU A 614 -11.57 24.93 10.08
N TRP A 615 -12.22 25.99 9.61
CA TRP A 615 -12.30 26.25 8.16
C TRP A 615 -12.36 27.73 7.82
N LEU A 616 -12.10 28.02 6.54
CA LEU A 616 -12.23 29.32 5.90
C LEU A 616 -13.37 29.24 4.89
N ASP A 617 -14.25 30.23 4.91
CA ASP A 617 -15.37 30.37 3.99
C ASP A 617 -15.00 31.40 2.90
N HIS A 618 -15.00 30.97 1.63
CA HIS A 618 -14.68 31.81 0.47
C HIS A 618 -15.92 32.47 -0.13
N GLY A 619 -17.10 32.24 0.46
CA GLY A 619 -18.38 32.72 -0.05
C GLY A 619 -18.92 31.89 -1.21
N VAL A 620 -20.10 32.29 -1.68
CA VAL A 620 -20.79 31.71 -2.84
C VAL A 620 -20.11 32.21 -4.11
N ASP A 621 -19.82 31.29 -5.04
CA ASP A 621 -19.22 31.57 -6.34
C ASP A 621 -17.99 32.51 -6.24
N PRO A 622 -16.95 32.11 -5.48
CA PRO A 622 -15.78 32.95 -5.33
C PRO A 622 -15.14 33.23 -6.69
N ASP A 623 -14.53 34.41 -6.83
CA ASP A 623 -13.74 34.80 -8.00
C ASP A 623 -12.32 35.13 -7.55
N SER A 624 -11.40 34.20 -7.80
CA SER A 624 -9.98 34.31 -7.45
C SER A 624 -9.71 34.56 -5.96
N ALA A 625 -10.46 33.90 -5.07
CA ALA A 625 -10.20 33.91 -3.63
C ALA A 625 -8.87 33.20 -3.29
N ASP A 626 -8.36 33.43 -2.09
CA ASP A 626 -7.08 32.90 -1.61
C ASP A 626 -7.12 32.51 -0.12
N TYR A 627 -6.09 31.79 0.33
CA TYR A 627 -5.82 31.60 1.74
C TYR A 627 -4.32 31.43 2.02
N VAL A 628 -3.94 31.73 3.26
CA VAL A 628 -2.63 31.42 3.85
C VAL A 628 -2.84 30.90 5.27
N TYR A 629 -2.29 29.73 5.59
CA TYR A 629 -2.16 29.29 6.98
C TYR A 629 -0.90 28.45 7.19
N LEU A 630 -0.44 28.36 8.43
CA LEU A 630 0.62 27.45 8.86
C LEU A 630 0.02 26.40 9.78
N LEU A 631 0.32 25.13 9.53
CA LEU A 631 0.10 24.03 10.45
C LEU A 631 1.38 23.80 11.26
N LEU A 632 1.27 23.68 12.58
CA LEU A 632 2.35 23.43 13.53
C LEU A 632 2.06 22.17 14.36
N PRO A 633 2.30 20.96 13.82
CA PRO A 633 2.00 19.71 14.51
C PRO A 633 2.78 19.59 15.83
N GLY A 634 2.12 19.21 16.92
CA GLY A 634 2.75 19.03 18.23
C GLY A 634 3.24 20.33 18.90
N ALA A 635 2.98 21.51 18.33
CA ALA A 635 3.37 22.77 18.95
C ALA A 635 2.56 23.05 20.23
N SER A 636 3.22 23.65 21.23
CA SER A 636 2.57 24.15 22.43
C SER A 636 1.87 25.49 22.16
N PRO A 637 0.89 25.92 22.99
CA PRO A 637 0.24 27.22 22.82
C PRO A 637 1.24 28.38 22.78
N ALA A 638 2.29 28.31 23.61
CA ALA A 638 3.35 29.32 23.66
C ALA A 638 4.17 29.35 22.35
N ARG A 639 4.50 28.19 21.76
CA ARG A 639 5.20 28.11 20.47
C ARG A 639 4.32 28.61 19.33
N THR A 640 3.03 28.28 19.35
CA THR A 640 2.06 28.76 18.36
C THR A 640 1.94 30.29 18.40
N ARG A 641 1.74 30.86 19.59
CA ARG A 641 1.71 32.32 19.76
C ARG A 641 3.01 32.99 19.33
N ALA A 642 4.17 32.41 19.68
CA ALA A 642 5.47 32.94 19.27
C ALA A 642 5.65 32.90 17.75
N ARG A 643 5.18 31.84 17.07
CA ARG A 643 5.19 31.75 15.60
C ARG A 643 4.28 32.80 14.97
N ALA A 644 3.10 33.01 15.52
CA ALA A 644 2.16 34.03 15.04
C ALA A 644 2.73 35.46 15.18
N ALA A 645 3.47 35.72 16.25
CA ALA A 645 4.15 37.00 16.49
C ALA A 645 5.41 37.23 15.63
N ASP A 646 5.86 36.23 14.86
CA ASP A 646 7.02 36.31 13.95
C ASP A 646 6.62 36.05 12.49
N PRO A 647 5.90 36.99 11.83
CA PRO A 647 5.56 36.87 10.41
C PRO A 647 6.80 36.89 9.50
N GLY A 648 7.97 37.28 10.02
CA GLY A 648 9.23 37.29 9.30
C GLY A 648 9.86 35.90 9.12
N TRP A 649 9.44 34.92 9.92
CA TRP A 649 9.96 33.55 9.88
C TRP A 649 9.69 32.85 8.55
N ALA A 650 8.45 32.89 8.07
CA ALA A 650 8.06 32.42 6.74
C ALA A 650 7.40 33.55 5.96
N ARG A 651 8.12 34.07 4.97
CA ARG A 651 7.65 35.16 4.13
C ARG A 651 6.99 34.57 2.90
N VAL A 652 5.71 34.89 2.68
CA VAL A 652 5.02 34.59 1.43
C VAL A 652 5.56 35.51 0.34
N LEU A 653 6.18 34.93 -0.68
CA LEU A 653 6.78 35.66 -1.80
C LEU A 653 5.75 35.96 -2.90
N ALA A 654 4.86 35.00 -3.12
CA ALA A 654 3.69 35.12 -3.99
C ALA A 654 2.62 34.12 -3.54
N ASN A 655 1.35 34.50 -3.69
CA ASN A 655 0.21 33.59 -3.58
C ASN A 655 -0.84 33.96 -4.63
N THR A 656 -0.68 33.46 -5.84
CA THR A 656 -1.54 33.77 -6.99
C THR A 656 -1.81 32.51 -7.80
N ALA A 657 -2.79 32.55 -8.71
CA ALA A 657 -3.05 31.46 -9.67
C ALA A 657 -1.85 31.15 -10.60
N ARG A 658 -0.85 32.04 -10.68
CA ARG A 658 0.34 31.86 -11.54
C ARG A 658 1.56 31.37 -10.78
N LEU A 659 1.73 31.83 -9.54
CA LEU A 659 2.94 31.65 -8.72
C LEU A 659 2.55 31.54 -7.24
N GLN A 660 3.08 30.51 -6.57
CA GLN A 660 3.02 30.36 -5.12
C GLN A 660 4.41 30.06 -4.57
N GLY A 661 4.87 30.83 -3.58
CA GLY A 661 6.22 30.62 -3.05
C GLY A 661 6.47 31.25 -1.70
N VAL A 662 7.43 30.69 -0.96
CA VAL A 662 7.82 31.12 0.38
C VAL A 662 9.34 31.24 0.52
N ARG A 663 9.78 32.13 1.40
CA ARG A 663 11.16 32.20 1.90
C ARG A 663 11.15 31.96 3.40
N VAL A 664 11.99 31.02 3.86
CA VAL A 664 12.20 30.72 5.28
C VAL A 664 13.68 30.97 5.60
N PRO A 665 14.05 32.20 6.03
CA PRO A 665 15.46 32.59 6.17
C PRO A 665 16.25 31.72 7.14
N SER A 666 15.63 31.29 8.25
CA SER A 666 16.29 30.44 9.26
C SER A 666 16.72 29.08 8.71
N LEU A 667 16.09 28.61 7.63
CA LEU A 667 16.42 27.35 6.96
C LEU A 667 17.19 27.56 5.65
N GLY A 668 17.44 28.80 5.24
CA GLY A 668 18.01 29.13 3.94
C GLY A 668 17.13 28.71 2.76
N ILE A 669 15.82 28.50 2.99
CA ILE A 669 14.91 27.94 1.98
C ILE A 669 14.21 29.05 1.19
N THR A 670 14.29 28.98 -0.14
CA THR A 670 13.31 29.58 -1.06
C THR A 670 12.62 28.46 -1.81
N ALA A 671 11.30 28.39 -1.75
CA ALA A 671 10.54 27.34 -2.42
C ALA A 671 9.39 27.94 -3.22
N VAL A 672 9.21 27.50 -4.46
CA VAL A 672 8.24 28.08 -5.39
C VAL A 672 7.62 27.00 -6.27
N ASN A 673 6.29 27.03 -6.37
CA ASN A 673 5.51 26.34 -7.38
C ASN A 673 5.14 27.35 -8.48
N PHE A 674 5.72 27.16 -9.66
CA PHE A 674 5.43 27.91 -10.87
C PHE A 674 4.30 27.21 -11.62
N TRP A 675 3.08 27.75 -11.53
CA TRP A 675 1.93 27.30 -12.33
C TRP A 675 2.05 27.76 -13.78
N ASN A 676 2.74 28.90 -13.97
CA ASN A 676 3.17 29.47 -15.25
C ASN A 676 4.63 29.87 -15.18
N GLU A 677 5.25 30.13 -16.34
CA GLU A 677 6.50 30.90 -16.39
C GLU A 677 6.36 32.24 -15.65
N GLY A 678 7.46 32.68 -15.04
CA GLY A 678 7.47 33.91 -14.25
C GLY A 678 8.70 34.06 -13.37
N ALA A 679 8.69 35.12 -12.55
CA ALA A 679 9.77 35.44 -11.64
C ALA A 679 9.22 35.80 -10.24
N VAL A 680 9.81 35.23 -9.20
CA VAL A 680 9.45 35.50 -7.80
C VAL A 680 10.63 35.17 -6.88
N GLY A 681 10.89 36.03 -5.90
CA GLY A 681 11.91 35.77 -4.86
C GLY A 681 13.32 35.55 -5.37
N GLY A 682 13.70 36.20 -6.48
CA GLY A 682 15.00 36.03 -7.13
C GLY A 682 15.11 34.77 -8.00
N LEU A 683 14.03 33.99 -8.17
CA LEU A 683 13.97 32.86 -9.08
C LEU A 683 13.14 33.22 -10.31
N THR A 684 13.60 32.82 -11.49
CA THR A 684 12.87 32.94 -12.75
C THR A 684 12.84 31.58 -13.44
N ALA A 685 11.65 31.09 -13.77
CA ALA A 685 11.46 29.83 -14.51
C ALA A 685 10.82 30.11 -15.87
N SER A 686 11.35 29.47 -16.91
CA SER A 686 10.85 29.61 -18.29
C SER A 686 9.59 28.81 -18.59
N ALA A 687 9.10 28.00 -17.65
CA ALA A 687 7.94 27.12 -17.82
C ALA A 687 7.38 26.70 -16.45
N PRO A 688 6.17 26.12 -16.38
CA PRO A 688 5.62 25.60 -15.13
C PRO A 688 6.48 24.49 -14.52
N CYS A 689 6.90 24.65 -13.27
CA CYS A 689 7.77 23.71 -12.57
C CYS A 689 7.71 23.92 -11.06
N ALA A 690 8.23 22.97 -10.29
CA ALA A 690 8.46 23.16 -8.85
C ALA A 690 9.95 23.38 -8.59
N VAL A 691 10.28 24.34 -7.72
CA VAL A 691 11.66 24.72 -7.40
C VAL A 691 11.85 24.83 -5.89
N LEU A 692 12.86 24.16 -5.37
CA LEU A 692 13.32 24.27 -3.98
C LEU A 692 14.81 24.65 -3.98
N VAL A 693 15.13 25.81 -3.40
CA VAL A 693 16.51 26.24 -3.16
C VAL A 693 16.77 26.18 -1.66
N ARG A 694 17.91 25.59 -1.28
CA ARG A 694 18.39 25.55 0.11
C ARG A 694 19.83 26.05 0.17
N GLU A 695 20.02 27.24 0.73
CA GLU A 695 21.34 27.77 1.08
C GLU A 695 21.83 27.08 2.37
N ILE A 696 23.07 26.59 2.36
CA ILE A 696 23.68 25.83 3.43
C ILE A 696 24.78 26.70 4.07
N GLY A 697 24.92 26.62 5.40
CA GLY A 697 25.83 27.48 6.17
C GLY A 697 27.33 27.30 5.88
N ASP A 698 27.71 26.36 5.01
CA ASP A 698 29.08 26.12 4.55
C ASP A 698 29.44 26.89 3.26
N GLY A 699 28.56 27.80 2.82
CA GLY A 699 28.73 28.57 1.58
C GLY A 699 28.31 27.81 0.33
N THR A 700 27.61 26.68 0.45
CA THR A 700 27.01 25.97 -0.68
C THR A 700 25.50 26.17 -0.74
N ALA A 701 24.89 25.82 -1.87
CA ALA A 701 23.44 25.75 -2.00
C ALA A 701 23.03 24.58 -2.89
N THR A 702 21.84 24.03 -2.63
CA THR A 702 21.20 23.05 -3.52
C THR A 702 20.00 23.69 -4.22
N LEU A 703 19.89 23.48 -5.53
CA LEU A 703 18.72 23.83 -6.33
C LEU A 703 18.08 22.54 -6.84
N THR A 704 16.86 22.28 -6.41
CA THR A 704 16.07 21.13 -6.79
C THR A 704 14.90 21.57 -7.64
N VAL A 705 14.76 20.97 -8.83
CA VAL A 705 13.66 21.23 -9.76
C VAL A 705 12.89 19.96 -10.09
N SER A 706 11.62 20.10 -10.45
CA SER A 706 10.85 19.03 -11.08
C SER A 706 9.84 19.58 -12.08
N ASP A 707 9.33 18.68 -12.93
CA ASP A 707 8.22 18.94 -13.85
C ASP A 707 6.98 18.13 -13.42
N PRO A 708 6.08 18.71 -12.60
CA PRO A 708 4.86 18.04 -12.18
C PRO A 708 3.92 17.66 -13.34
N ARG A 709 3.93 18.39 -14.47
CA ARG A 709 3.06 18.12 -15.62
C ARG A 709 3.57 16.99 -16.52
N ARG A 710 4.87 16.69 -16.43
CA ARG A 710 5.57 15.66 -17.22
C ARG A 710 5.50 15.94 -18.72
N ASP A 711 5.72 17.19 -19.12
CA ASP A 711 5.69 17.62 -20.52
C ASP A 711 6.83 18.56 -20.93
N LEU A 712 7.78 18.84 -20.04
CA LEU A 712 8.91 19.72 -20.35
C LEU A 712 10.05 18.97 -21.06
N SER A 713 10.25 19.33 -22.32
CA SER A 713 11.46 18.95 -23.06
C SER A 713 12.69 19.73 -22.61
N ALA A 714 12.52 20.97 -22.14
CA ALA A 714 13.57 21.78 -21.54
C ALA A 714 13.02 22.76 -20.49
N LEU A 715 13.86 23.15 -19.53
CA LEU A 715 13.57 24.16 -18.52
C LEU A 715 14.80 25.04 -18.28
N THR A 716 14.64 26.35 -18.41
CA THR A 716 15.65 27.32 -17.98
C THR A 716 15.24 27.90 -16.63
N LEU A 717 16.10 27.72 -15.63
CA LEU A 717 15.97 28.30 -14.29
C LEU A 717 17.06 29.35 -14.09
N THR A 718 16.69 30.56 -13.73
CA THR A 718 17.63 31.60 -13.29
C THR A 718 17.45 31.87 -11.80
N TRP A 719 18.55 31.98 -11.07
CA TRP A 719 18.59 32.42 -9.68
C TRP A 719 19.47 33.66 -9.56
N ASP A 720 18.87 34.78 -9.17
CA ASP A 720 19.52 36.08 -8.97
C ASP A 720 20.35 36.09 -7.67
N ARG A 721 21.39 35.26 -7.68
CA ARG A 721 22.34 35.07 -6.60
C ARG A 721 23.74 34.86 -7.20
N PRO A 722 24.77 35.53 -6.65
CA PRO A 722 26.14 35.25 -7.00
C PRO A 722 26.53 33.80 -6.69
N VAL A 723 27.00 33.09 -7.72
CA VAL A 723 27.44 31.70 -7.64
C VAL A 723 28.80 31.60 -8.31
N ALA A 724 29.77 31.02 -7.60
CA ALA A 724 31.14 30.88 -8.07
C ALA A 724 31.24 29.74 -9.09
N GLU A 725 30.71 28.56 -8.75
CA GLU A 725 30.81 27.35 -9.56
C GLU A 725 29.69 26.34 -9.25
N VAL A 726 29.45 25.45 -10.21
CA VAL A 726 28.61 24.26 -10.01
C VAL A 726 29.49 23.12 -9.49
N LEU A 727 29.22 22.65 -8.26
CA LEU A 727 29.99 21.59 -7.62
C LEU A 727 29.54 20.20 -8.06
N HIS A 728 28.23 20.01 -8.19
CA HIS A 728 27.64 18.75 -8.63
C HIS A 728 26.42 19.02 -9.51
N GLY A 729 26.50 18.63 -10.78
CA GLY A 729 25.39 18.70 -11.72
C GLY A 729 24.50 17.45 -11.68
N HIS A 730 23.31 17.54 -12.30
CA HIS A 730 22.47 16.38 -12.59
C HIS A 730 22.73 15.90 -14.02
N PRO A 731 22.60 14.60 -14.36
CA PRO A 731 22.72 14.11 -15.74
C PRO A 731 21.78 14.72 -16.79
N LEU A 732 20.79 15.50 -16.34
CA LEU A 732 19.85 16.22 -17.22
C LEU A 732 20.17 17.71 -17.33
N LEU A 733 21.17 18.21 -16.61
CA LEU A 733 21.68 19.55 -16.75
C LEU A 733 22.49 19.63 -18.04
N THR A 734 21.99 20.39 -19.02
CA THR A 734 22.60 20.51 -20.35
C THR A 734 23.48 21.75 -20.49
N ASP A 735 23.20 22.80 -19.71
CA ASP A 735 24.00 24.03 -19.69
C ASP A 735 23.92 24.70 -18.31
N ALA A 736 24.99 25.41 -17.93
CA ALA A 736 25.06 26.17 -16.70
C ALA A 736 25.98 27.39 -16.84
N ALA A 737 25.47 28.56 -16.47
CA ALA A 737 26.23 29.81 -16.41
C ALA A 737 26.26 30.37 -14.98
N THR A 738 27.46 30.60 -14.44
CA THR A 738 27.69 31.15 -13.10
C THR A 738 28.21 32.59 -13.15
N GLY A 739 28.42 33.23 -12.00
CA GLY A 739 28.88 34.61 -11.88
C GLY A 739 27.93 35.44 -11.00
N PRO A 740 27.48 36.63 -11.43
CA PRO A 740 26.59 37.48 -10.63
C PRO A 740 25.18 36.89 -10.43
N ARG A 741 24.77 35.98 -11.31
CA ARG A 741 23.54 35.18 -11.24
C ARG A 741 23.82 33.79 -11.78
N LEU A 742 23.05 32.80 -11.34
CA LEU A 742 23.10 31.43 -11.84
C LEU A 742 21.99 31.21 -12.88
N THR A 743 22.34 30.64 -14.02
CA THR A 743 21.38 30.11 -15.00
C THR A 743 21.65 28.61 -15.20
N LEU A 744 20.62 27.78 -15.06
CA LEU A 744 20.65 26.34 -15.30
C LEU A 744 19.68 25.99 -16.41
N VAL A 745 20.09 25.15 -17.36
CA VAL A 745 19.22 24.59 -18.39
C VAL A 745 19.14 23.08 -18.21
N PHE A 746 17.92 22.57 -17.99
CA PHE A 746 17.64 21.15 -17.91
C PHE A 746 16.97 20.67 -19.20
N GLY A 747 17.31 19.47 -19.65
CA GLY A 747 16.66 18.79 -20.78
C GLY A 747 15.93 17.52 -20.36
N ARG A 748 14.90 17.13 -21.12
CA ARG A 748 14.15 15.85 -20.99
C ARG A 748 13.59 15.60 -19.58
N LEU A 749 12.92 16.60 -19.02
CA LEU A 749 12.27 16.46 -17.70
C LEU A 749 10.97 15.64 -17.79
N ALA A 750 10.27 15.68 -18.93
CA ALA A 750 9.05 14.90 -19.16
C ALA A 750 9.22 13.40 -18.87
N ASP A 751 10.39 12.83 -19.20
CA ASP A 751 10.70 11.40 -19.07
C ASP A 751 10.97 10.96 -17.60
N GLN A 752 10.82 11.86 -16.64
CA GLN A 752 11.26 11.66 -15.26
C GLN A 752 10.13 11.39 -14.28
N GLY A 753 8.89 11.27 -14.76
CA GLY A 753 7.71 10.97 -13.92
C GLY A 753 7.46 12.01 -12.82
N GLY A 754 7.85 13.27 -13.04
CA GLY A 754 7.77 14.33 -12.02
C GLY A 754 8.82 14.23 -10.92
N GLY A 755 9.83 13.36 -11.05
CA GLY A 755 10.88 13.19 -10.06
C GLY A 755 11.85 14.38 -9.99
N SER A 756 12.30 14.71 -8.77
CA SER A 756 13.21 15.82 -8.47
C SER A 756 14.60 15.68 -9.10
N LYS A 757 15.21 16.81 -9.45
CA LYS A 757 16.55 16.95 -10.06
C LYS A 757 17.32 18.00 -9.30
N THR A 758 18.41 17.60 -8.64
CA THR A 758 19.17 18.47 -7.74
C THR A 758 20.54 18.81 -8.32
N VAL A 759 20.90 20.09 -8.26
CA VAL A 759 22.23 20.63 -8.56
C VAL A 759 22.78 21.27 -7.29
N THR A 760 24.07 21.05 -7.01
CA THR A 760 24.77 21.68 -5.88
C THR A 760 25.77 22.71 -6.41
N VAL A 761 25.77 23.89 -5.81
CA VAL A 761 26.61 25.02 -6.23
C VAL A 761 27.36 25.63 -5.04
N ARG A 762 28.44 26.36 -5.34
CA ARG A 762 29.18 27.18 -4.38
C ARG A 762 28.78 28.64 -4.53
N LEU A 763 28.40 29.28 -3.43
CA LEU A 763 28.08 30.70 -3.39
C LEU A 763 29.36 31.54 -3.43
N SER A 764 29.26 32.76 -3.98
CA SER A 764 30.37 33.72 -4.06
C SER A 764 30.49 34.62 -2.84
#